data_AF-A0A9D6Z5K3-F1
#
_entry.id   AF-A0A9D6Z5K3-F1
#
_cell.length_a   1.000
_cell.length_b   1.000
_cell.length_c   1.000
_cell.angle_alpha   90.00
_cell.angle_beta   90.00
_cell.angle_gamma   90.00
#
_symmetry.space_group_name_H-M   'P 1'
#
loop_
_entity.id
_entity.type
_entity.pdbx_description
1 polymer ?
#
loop_
_entity_poly.entity_id
_entity_poly.type
_entity_poly.pdbx_seq_one_letter_code
_entity_poly.pdbx_strand_id
1 'polypeptide(L)'
;MPYLNVVAEYPAGSRQPVWAALFREGHYQLFIGDGKARLFLKGKSPSDLFNRHYSVIRHPLRKALVTIGADKMTVEVYAFENDYPSQTISLDLNPYVLEVAANQLGPKSKALPLADLADFFNRGVTLEAAEIDGNANFYLYGTPSARQTLAARPQSIEDLAVVYRSMFHYGYNAPYISLDRHEDNRYAKVNFGGLLEDTRIGNVVLEADKLFKTMSTGLDPNTRVLIKRDIKRMVPDFLTSAERKLKDLSDPKPGYIQIRYWFYPDQIRSATDGRIGVVERYQLLADAERMDMKVTLDRADRDTIDHLNRNFADYARALPTYQELNTVGRMMAIVTWLQQIPDRNRVDLDELLSVELSPFKTPRRTKKLLALTAATDTSSEAENSMGAQQKIYNLDAVLEEVEPSIDDKDILELALRHFRKVKDSDLIPSGVKNTHTKIDNMKAQLESLRARIESERMTLDQTNQFEINRFNAMIGEFNSLRDAYNRAVSNYNEASRDGQYNMRSIVSVGGGINLRPKDFAKSLQVPESSPLIQRIRSSREVIRSSPLTVAGTTKKTVKRINEEAVSDHLPRPWKFETEQSTGDLIKKRWTTSNHGNMGVESNSKSGYMHYRVTNKGYFSEMTMKPGRKEVLVATSGYPYEIVATGDFSQGKTIVLRKDKKIERQILQRDTNDTPQRAKWVRSGKRE
;
A
#
# COMPACT_ATOMS: atom_id res chain seq x y z
N MET A 1 10.84 -15.13 -41.18
CA MET A 1 11.31 -14.99 -39.77
C MET A 1 10.60 -16.05 -38.94
N PRO A 2 11.25 -16.63 -37.91
CA PRO A 2 10.52 -17.50 -36.98
C PRO A 2 9.40 -16.70 -36.29
N TYR A 3 8.27 -17.37 -36.05
CA TYR A 3 7.18 -16.81 -35.28
C TYR A 3 7.63 -16.52 -33.84
N LEU A 4 7.54 -15.27 -33.39
CA LEU A 4 7.88 -14.85 -32.04
C LEU A 4 6.61 -14.72 -31.20
N ASN A 5 6.62 -15.27 -29.98
CA ASN A 5 5.52 -15.03 -29.04
C ASN A 5 5.50 -13.56 -28.62
N VAL A 6 4.34 -12.90 -28.67
CA VAL A 6 4.18 -11.49 -28.33
C VAL A 6 4.63 -11.16 -26.91
N VAL A 7 4.56 -12.12 -25.96
CA VAL A 7 5.00 -11.89 -24.58
C VAL A 7 6.52 -11.98 -24.39
N ALA A 8 7.28 -12.41 -25.41
CA ALA A 8 8.74 -12.45 -25.34
C ALA A 8 9.35 -11.05 -25.15
N GLU A 9 8.67 -9.99 -25.62
CA GLU A 9 9.05 -8.59 -25.39
C GLU A 9 8.78 -8.12 -23.95
N TYR A 10 8.03 -8.88 -23.16
CA TYR A 10 7.58 -8.52 -21.82
C TYR A 10 7.96 -9.59 -20.79
N PRO A 11 9.24 -9.66 -20.36
CA PRO A 11 9.63 -10.52 -19.25
C PRO A 11 8.83 -10.25 -17.97
N ALA A 12 8.63 -11.26 -17.13
CA ALA A 12 7.93 -11.10 -15.85
C ALA A 12 8.60 -10.03 -14.96
N GLY A 13 7.78 -9.18 -14.35
CA GLY A 13 8.21 -8.03 -13.54
C GLY A 13 8.90 -6.88 -14.28
N SER A 14 8.96 -6.93 -15.61
CA SER A 14 9.36 -5.77 -16.44
C SER A 14 8.17 -4.84 -16.70
N ARG A 15 8.45 -3.72 -17.39
CA ARG A 15 7.41 -2.81 -17.90
C ARG A 15 6.58 -3.55 -18.94
N GLN A 16 5.26 -3.59 -18.77
CA GLN A 16 4.39 -4.45 -19.57
C GLN A 16 2.95 -3.93 -19.59
N PRO A 17 2.18 -4.15 -20.65
CA PRO A 17 0.74 -3.91 -20.60
C PRO A 17 0.05 -4.95 -19.71
N VAL A 18 -1.09 -4.58 -19.11
CA VAL A 18 -1.85 -5.46 -18.21
C VAL A 18 -2.27 -6.77 -18.87
N TRP A 19 -2.60 -6.77 -20.17
CA TRP A 19 -2.95 -7.98 -20.93
C TRP A 19 -1.81 -9.00 -21.01
N ALA A 20 -0.54 -8.61 -20.85
CA ALA A 20 0.60 -9.52 -21.04
C ALA A 20 0.55 -10.73 -20.09
N ALA A 21 0.06 -10.53 -18.86
CA ALA A 21 -0.10 -11.62 -17.89
C ALA A 21 -1.13 -12.67 -18.35
N LEU A 22 -2.20 -12.26 -19.05
CA LEU A 22 -3.21 -13.18 -19.60
C LEU A 22 -2.61 -14.12 -20.65
N PHE A 23 -1.64 -13.63 -21.43
CA PHE A 23 -0.97 -14.42 -22.46
C PHE A 23 0.14 -15.31 -21.90
N ARG A 24 0.75 -14.93 -20.77
CA ARG A 24 1.71 -15.81 -20.06
C ARG A 24 1.02 -16.96 -19.35
N GLU A 25 -0.18 -16.75 -18.85
CA GLU A 25 -0.95 -17.78 -18.14
C GLU A 25 -1.31 -18.96 -19.06
N GLY A 26 -1.48 -18.71 -20.36
CA GLY A 26 -1.61 -19.75 -21.39
C GLY A 26 -3.01 -19.92 -21.97
N HIS A 27 -4.04 -19.26 -21.43
CA HIS A 27 -5.38 -19.19 -22.03
C HIS A 27 -5.40 -18.56 -23.43
N TYR A 28 -4.46 -17.64 -23.67
CA TYR A 28 -4.26 -16.96 -24.94
C TYR A 28 -2.80 -17.11 -25.33
N GLN A 29 -2.51 -17.48 -26.58
CA GLN A 29 -1.14 -17.42 -27.10
C GLN A 29 -1.16 -16.71 -28.45
N LEU A 30 -0.26 -15.76 -28.63
CA LEU A 30 -0.14 -15.00 -29.87
C LEU A 30 1.30 -15.04 -30.35
N PHE A 31 1.49 -15.55 -31.55
CA PHE A 31 2.78 -15.58 -32.23
C PHE A 31 2.73 -14.73 -33.49
N ILE A 32 3.79 -13.98 -33.76
CA ILE A 32 3.85 -13.00 -34.84
C ILE A 32 5.06 -13.30 -35.72
N GLY A 33 4.88 -13.30 -37.04
CA GLY A 33 5.96 -13.55 -38.00
C GLY A 33 5.50 -13.37 -39.44
N ASP A 34 6.38 -12.87 -40.32
CA ASP A 34 6.17 -12.77 -41.78
C ASP A 34 4.85 -12.12 -42.20
N GLY A 35 4.46 -11.02 -41.55
CA GLY A 35 3.21 -10.29 -41.84
C GLY A 35 1.94 -11.01 -41.37
N LYS A 36 2.09 -12.08 -40.59
CA LYS A 36 1.01 -12.90 -40.06
C LYS A 36 1.06 -13.00 -38.54
N ALA A 37 -0.10 -13.31 -37.97
CA ALA A 37 -0.27 -13.63 -36.57
C ALA A 37 -0.96 -14.98 -36.43
N ARG A 38 -0.50 -15.82 -35.49
CA ARG A 38 -1.16 -17.06 -35.09
C ARG A 38 -1.66 -16.91 -33.67
N LEU A 39 -2.97 -17.00 -33.50
CA LEU A 39 -3.65 -16.83 -32.23
C LEU A 39 -4.25 -18.18 -31.80
N PHE A 40 -3.84 -18.67 -30.63
CA PHE A 40 -4.36 -19.90 -30.05
C PHE A 40 -5.27 -19.55 -28.88
N LEU A 41 -6.52 -20.01 -28.94
CA LEU A 41 -7.56 -19.74 -27.95
C LEU A 41 -8.12 -21.05 -27.39
N LYS A 42 -8.29 -21.11 -26.07
CA LYS A 42 -8.85 -22.30 -25.41
C LYS A 42 -10.36 -22.46 -25.73
N GLY A 43 -10.76 -23.57 -26.36
CA GLY A 43 -12.13 -23.93 -26.68
C GLY A 43 -12.24 -24.75 -27.98
N LYS A 44 -13.42 -24.72 -28.62
CA LYS A 44 -13.73 -25.60 -29.78
C LYS A 44 -13.87 -24.92 -31.14
N SER A 45 -14.43 -23.70 -31.17
CA SER A 45 -14.78 -23.02 -32.43
C SER A 45 -13.89 -21.79 -32.60
N PRO A 46 -12.90 -21.79 -33.51
CA PRO A 46 -11.94 -20.69 -33.62
C PRO A 46 -12.59 -19.32 -33.92
N SER A 47 -13.61 -19.28 -34.78
CA SER A 47 -14.34 -18.05 -35.13
C SER A 47 -15.15 -17.50 -33.95
N ASP A 48 -15.87 -18.38 -33.24
CA ASP A 48 -16.64 -17.98 -32.05
C ASP A 48 -15.72 -17.52 -30.93
N LEU A 49 -14.58 -18.18 -30.74
CA LEU A 49 -13.57 -17.79 -29.76
C LEU A 49 -12.98 -16.43 -30.09
N PHE A 50 -12.63 -16.17 -31.35
CA PHE A 50 -12.14 -14.85 -31.77
C PHE A 50 -13.16 -13.75 -31.41
N ASN A 51 -14.44 -13.98 -31.73
CA ASN A 51 -15.50 -13.01 -31.45
C ASN A 51 -15.76 -12.82 -29.95
N ARG A 52 -15.78 -13.93 -29.19
CA ARG A 52 -16.01 -13.94 -27.74
C ARG A 52 -14.89 -13.22 -26.98
N HIS A 53 -13.65 -13.44 -27.39
CA HIS A 53 -12.46 -12.88 -26.72
C HIS A 53 -11.94 -11.61 -27.39
N TYR A 54 -12.66 -11.08 -28.39
CA TYR A 54 -12.25 -9.93 -29.19
C TYR A 54 -11.77 -8.75 -28.35
N SER A 55 -12.51 -8.41 -27.28
CA SER A 55 -12.22 -7.28 -26.42
C SER A 55 -10.86 -7.38 -25.73
N VAL A 56 -10.37 -8.59 -25.47
CA VAL A 56 -9.05 -8.88 -24.89
C VAL A 56 -7.97 -8.94 -25.98
N ILE A 57 -8.18 -9.74 -27.02
CA ILE A 57 -7.15 -10.04 -28.04
C ILE A 57 -6.85 -8.85 -28.97
N ARG A 58 -7.76 -7.88 -29.09
CA ARG A 58 -7.53 -6.68 -29.90
C ARG A 58 -6.29 -5.90 -29.46
N HIS A 59 -5.97 -5.89 -28.16
CA HIS A 59 -4.84 -5.15 -27.61
C HIS A 59 -3.49 -5.68 -28.10
N PRO A 60 -3.15 -6.97 -27.91
CA PRO A 60 -1.91 -7.53 -28.42
C PRO A 60 -1.87 -7.60 -29.96
N LEU A 61 -3.02 -7.74 -30.64
CA LEU A 61 -3.05 -7.66 -32.11
C LEU A 61 -2.69 -6.26 -32.63
N ARG A 62 -3.14 -5.18 -31.96
CA ARG A 62 -2.69 -3.81 -32.27
C ARG A 62 -1.20 -3.65 -32.05
N LYS A 63 -0.68 -4.18 -30.95
CA LYS A 63 0.77 -4.17 -30.69
C LYS A 63 1.52 -4.95 -31.77
N ALA A 64 1.00 -6.09 -32.21
CA ALA A 64 1.59 -6.90 -33.28
C ALA A 64 1.75 -6.12 -34.59
N LEU A 65 0.67 -5.46 -35.04
CA LEU A 65 0.69 -4.60 -36.23
C LEU A 65 1.78 -3.51 -36.16
N VAL A 66 1.91 -2.87 -35.00
CA VAL A 66 2.97 -1.88 -34.75
C VAL A 66 4.37 -2.52 -34.79
N THR A 67 4.55 -3.69 -34.16
CA THR A 67 5.84 -4.40 -34.13
C THR A 67 6.30 -4.80 -35.53
N ILE A 68 5.40 -5.25 -36.40
CA ILE A 68 5.73 -5.62 -37.79
C ILE A 68 5.76 -4.43 -38.75
N GLY A 69 5.33 -3.25 -38.31
CA GLY A 69 5.25 -2.05 -39.14
C GLY A 69 4.24 -2.16 -40.28
N ALA A 70 3.10 -2.82 -40.07
CA ALA A 70 2.07 -3.02 -41.08
C ALA A 70 0.72 -2.45 -40.65
N ASP A 71 -0.05 -1.92 -41.61
CA ASP A 71 -1.42 -1.44 -41.38
C ASP A 71 -2.43 -2.60 -41.27
N LYS A 72 -2.05 -3.76 -41.79
CA LYS A 72 -2.86 -4.98 -41.87
C LYS A 72 -2.01 -6.22 -41.64
N MET A 73 -2.63 -7.27 -41.12
CA MET A 73 -2.02 -8.59 -41.01
C MET A 73 -3.06 -9.70 -41.20
N THR A 74 -2.62 -10.84 -41.71
CA THR A 74 -3.43 -12.06 -41.67
C THR A 74 -3.34 -12.67 -40.28
N VAL A 75 -4.49 -12.96 -39.67
CA VAL A 75 -4.60 -13.66 -38.40
C VAL A 75 -5.13 -15.06 -38.65
N GLU A 76 -4.38 -16.08 -38.23
CA GLU A 76 -4.80 -17.48 -38.20
C GLU A 76 -5.21 -17.80 -36.76
N VAL A 77 -6.50 -18.04 -36.51
CA VAL A 77 -7.02 -18.36 -35.19
C VAL A 77 -7.21 -19.86 -35.06
N TYR A 78 -6.59 -20.45 -34.06
CA TYR A 78 -6.68 -21.86 -33.72
C TYR A 78 -7.42 -22.04 -32.39
N ALA A 79 -8.18 -23.13 -32.28
CA ALA A 79 -8.83 -23.53 -31.05
C ALA A 79 -8.09 -24.73 -30.44
N PHE A 80 -7.88 -24.73 -29.13
CA PHE A 80 -7.28 -25.86 -28.43
C PHE A 80 -8.05 -26.21 -27.16
N GLU A 81 -8.02 -27.49 -26.76
CA GLU A 81 -8.59 -27.93 -25.49
C GLU A 81 -7.54 -28.66 -24.66
N ASN A 82 -7.64 -28.51 -23.33
CA ASN A 82 -6.85 -29.28 -22.39
C ASN A 82 -7.79 -30.23 -21.66
N ASP A 83 -7.53 -31.53 -21.73
CA ASP A 83 -8.16 -32.53 -20.91
C ASP A 83 -7.16 -32.97 -19.83
N TYR A 84 -7.28 -32.36 -18.65
CA TYR A 84 -6.38 -32.63 -17.54
C TYR A 84 -6.47 -34.08 -17.02
N PRO A 85 -7.66 -34.69 -16.85
CA PRO A 85 -7.78 -36.11 -16.53
C PRO A 85 -6.99 -37.05 -17.46
N SER A 86 -7.05 -36.84 -18.78
CA SER A 86 -6.32 -37.67 -19.74
C SER A 86 -4.90 -37.17 -20.05
N GLN A 87 -4.51 -36.00 -19.51
CA GLN A 87 -3.26 -35.31 -19.82
C GLN A 87 -3.06 -35.04 -21.33
N THR A 88 -4.15 -34.83 -22.06
CA THR A 88 -4.10 -34.55 -23.49
C THR A 88 -4.37 -33.09 -23.80
N ILE A 89 -3.69 -32.59 -24.83
CA ILE A 89 -3.97 -31.29 -25.46
C ILE A 89 -4.39 -31.59 -26.89
N SER A 90 -5.58 -31.16 -27.27
CA SER A 90 -6.08 -31.23 -28.64
C SER A 90 -6.02 -29.85 -29.28
N LEU A 91 -5.66 -29.82 -30.55
CA LEU A 91 -5.58 -28.60 -31.36
C LEU A 91 -6.41 -28.80 -32.63
N ASP A 92 -7.36 -27.91 -32.89
CA ASP A 92 -8.04 -27.86 -34.18
C ASP A 92 -7.06 -27.32 -35.24
N LEU A 93 -6.70 -28.16 -36.21
CA LEU A 93 -5.76 -27.82 -37.26
C LEU A 93 -6.38 -26.99 -38.40
N ASN A 94 -7.69 -26.73 -38.37
CA ASN A 94 -8.39 -25.89 -39.34
C ASN A 94 -8.60 -24.47 -38.76
N PRO A 95 -7.67 -23.53 -38.99
CA PRO A 95 -7.79 -22.21 -38.41
C PRO A 95 -8.93 -21.41 -39.04
N TYR A 96 -9.53 -20.52 -38.25
CA TYR A 96 -10.29 -19.41 -38.79
C TYR A 96 -9.32 -18.32 -39.24
N VAL A 97 -9.28 -18.04 -40.54
CA VAL A 97 -8.34 -17.08 -41.13
C VAL A 97 -9.08 -15.79 -41.49
N LEU A 98 -8.52 -14.66 -41.07
CA LEU A 98 -9.06 -13.34 -41.38
C LEU A 98 -7.95 -12.30 -41.59
N GLU A 99 -8.23 -11.27 -42.39
CA GLU A 99 -7.38 -10.08 -42.48
C GLU A 99 -7.86 -9.05 -41.46
N VAL A 100 -6.94 -8.49 -40.68
CA VAL A 100 -7.23 -7.50 -39.65
C VAL A 100 -6.41 -6.25 -39.89
N ALA A 101 -7.09 -5.11 -39.97
CA ALA A 101 -6.47 -3.78 -40.08
C ALA A 101 -6.43 -3.06 -38.72
N ALA A 102 -5.47 -2.14 -38.55
CA ALA A 102 -5.30 -1.37 -37.31
C ALA A 102 -6.57 -0.59 -36.91
N ASN A 103 -7.30 -0.04 -37.87
CA ASN A 103 -8.56 0.68 -37.66
C ASN A 103 -9.75 -0.23 -37.30
N GLN A 104 -9.64 -1.55 -37.50
CA GLN A 104 -10.66 -2.54 -37.15
C GLN A 104 -10.49 -3.13 -35.76
N LEU A 105 -9.41 -2.80 -35.04
CA LEU A 105 -9.12 -3.30 -33.69
C LEU A 105 -9.57 -2.32 -32.58
N GLY A 106 -10.54 -1.46 -32.90
CA GLY A 106 -11.16 -0.56 -31.95
C GLY A 106 -12.08 -1.28 -30.94
N PRO A 107 -12.49 -0.58 -29.88
CA PRO A 107 -13.51 -1.09 -28.97
C PRO A 107 -14.86 -1.25 -29.71
N LYS A 108 -15.65 -2.28 -29.35
CA LYS A 108 -17.01 -2.48 -29.88
C LYS A 108 -18.07 -1.69 -29.08
N SER A 109 -17.74 -1.31 -27.87
CA SER A 109 -18.53 -0.46 -26.98
C SER A 109 -17.77 0.84 -26.68
N LYS A 110 -18.32 1.70 -25.82
CA LYS A 110 -17.69 2.99 -25.54
C LYS A 110 -16.38 2.79 -24.77
N ALA A 111 -15.26 3.24 -25.33
CA ALA A 111 -13.96 3.17 -24.66
C ALA A 111 -13.95 3.91 -23.32
N LEU A 112 -13.18 3.38 -22.38
CA LEU A 112 -12.86 4.09 -21.15
C LEU A 112 -11.95 5.29 -21.44
N PRO A 113 -12.18 6.44 -20.77
CA PRO A 113 -11.31 7.61 -20.90
C PRO A 113 -10.05 7.43 -20.03
N LEU A 114 -9.13 6.53 -20.43
CA LEU A 114 -7.98 6.13 -19.60
C LEU A 114 -7.12 7.32 -19.11
N ALA A 115 -6.94 8.35 -19.95
CA ALA A 115 -6.21 9.56 -19.56
C ALA A 115 -6.90 10.31 -18.40
N ASP A 116 -8.23 10.46 -18.48
CA ASP A 116 -9.00 11.13 -17.43
C ASP A 116 -9.05 10.32 -16.13
N LEU A 117 -9.05 8.99 -16.25
CA LEU A 117 -8.94 8.08 -15.12
C LEU A 117 -7.54 8.14 -14.48
N ALA A 118 -6.48 8.22 -15.28
CA ALA A 118 -5.12 8.42 -14.77
C ALA A 118 -4.99 9.77 -14.04
N ASP A 119 -5.51 10.85 -14.63
CA ASP A 119 -5.53 12.18 -14.02
C ASP A 119 -6.37 12.24 -12.75
N PHE A 120 -7.43 11.43 -12.65
CA PHE A 120 -8.16 11.22 -11.40
C PHE A 120 -7.28 10.66 -10.29
N PHE A 121 -6.52 9.59 -10.54
CA PHE A 121 -5.62 9.03 -9.53
C PHE A 121 -4.44 9.95 -9.20
N ASN A 122 -3.89 10.65 -10.19
CA ASN A 122 -2.77 11.60 -10.02
C ASN A 122 -3.11 12.77 -9.09
N ARG A 123 -4.40 13.07 -8.88
CA ARG A 123 -4.86 14.10 -7.94
C ARG A 123 -4.78 13.67 -6.46
N GLY A 124 -4.48 12.41 -6.17
CA GLY A 124 -4.39 11.89 -4.80
C GLY A 124 -5.76 11.83 -4.14
N VAL A 125 -6.46 10.70 -4.32
CA VAL A 125 -7.85 10.53 -3.90
C VAL A 125 -8.04 9.25 -3.10
N THR A 126 -9.05 9.21 -2.25
CA THR A 126 -9.66 7.97 -1.75
C THR A 126 -10.81 7.60 -2.68
N LEU A 127 -10.74 6.42 -3.30
CA LEU A 127 -11.80 5.95 -4.19
C LEU A 127 -13.09 5.68 -3.38
N GLU A 128 -14.19 6.29 -3.80
CA GLU A 128 -15.49 6.21 -3.11
C GLU A 128 -16.62 5.67 -3.97
N ALA A 129 -16.64 5.92 -5.28
CA ALA A 129 -17.69 5.40 -6.14
C ALA A 129 -17.25 5.29 -7.61
N ALA A 130 -18.03 4.57 -8.40
CA ALA A 130 -17.99 4.59 -9.85
C ALA A 130 -19.40 4.67 -10.43
N GLU A 131 -19.55 5.29 -11.60
CA GLU A 131 -20.85 5.45 -12.27
C GLU A 131 -20.73 5.15 -13.76
N ILE A 132 -21.75 4.48 -14.31
CA ILE A 132 -22.03 4.43 -15.75
C ILE A 132 -23.32 5.22 -16.00
N ASP A 133 -23.20 6.38 -16.64
CA ASP A 133 -24.37 7.22 -16.91
C ASP A 133 -25.23 6.70 -18.07
N GLY A 134 -26.35 7.38 -18.32
CA GLY A 134 -27.26 7.05 -19.41
C GLY A 134 -26.64 7.11 -20.81
N ASN A 135 -25.47 7.75 -20.98
CA ASN A 135 -24.73 7.87 -22.23
C ASN A 135 -23.50 6.94 -22.27
N ALA A 136 -23.45 5.93 -21.37
CA ALA A 136 -22.32 5.03 -21.21
C ALA A 136 -20.98 5.75 -20.96
N ASN A 137 -20.99 6.94 -20.35
CA ASN A 137 -19.77 7.51 -19.82
C ASN A 137 -19.46 6.84 -18.49
N PHE A 138 -18.18 6.52 -18.28
CA PHE A 138 -17.68 5.97 -17.04
C PHE A 138 -17.02 7.07 -16.19
N TYR A 139 -17.41 7.14 -14.92
CA TYR A 139 -16.86 8.09 -13.96
C TYR A 139 -16.34 7.38 -12.73
N LEU A 140 -15.21 7.86 -12.20
CA LEU A 140 -14.76 7.58 -10.85
C LEU A 140 -15.00 8.80 -9.97
N TYR A 141 -15.33 8.52 -8.71
CA TYR A 141 -15.54 9.50 -7.66
C TYR A 141 -14.60 9.20 -6.50
N GLY A 142 -13.99 10.23 -5.95
CA GLY A 142 -13.14 10.09 -4.77
C GLY A 142 -12.90 11.38 -4.02
N THR A 143 -12.58 11.26 -2.74
CA THR A 143 -12.31 12.40 -1.86
C THR A 143 -10.80 12.66 -1.82
N PRO A 144 -10.33 13.93 -1.93
CA PRO A 144 -8.91 14.26 -1.82
C PRO A 144 -8.26 13.61 -0.61
N SER A 145 -7.15 12.91 -0.83
CA SER A 145 -6.41 12.22 0.22
C SER A 145 -4.97 11.98 -0.21
N ALA A 146 -4.02 12.53 0.55
CA ALA A 146 -2.60 12.27 0.36
C ALA A 146 -2.16 10.91 0.94
N ARG A 147 -3.07 10.14 1.56
CA ARG A 147 -2.73 8.95 2.35
C ARG A 147 -3.06 7.62 1.68
N GLN A 148 -3.54 7.62 0.43
CA GLN A 148 -3.91 6.39 -0.26
C GLN A 148 -2.73 5.87 -1.07
N THR A 149 -2.06 4.87 -0.52
CA THR A 149 -0.88 4.25 -1.12
C THR A 149 -1.09 2.75 -1.33
N LEU A 150 -0.30 2.19 -2.24
CA LEU A 150 -0.12 0.76 -2.47
C LEU A 150 1.37 0.53 -2.65
N ALA A 151 1.96 -0.34 -1.82
CA ALA A 151 3.39 -0.56 -1.71
C ALA A 151 4.16 0.76 -1.51
N ALA A 152 3.69 1.59 -0.58
CA ALA A 152 4.22 2.91 -0.22
C ALA A 152 4.26 3.95 -1.36
N ARG A 153 3.57 3.71 -2.47
CA ARG A 153 3.42 4.67 -3.58
C ARG A 153 1.96 5.10 -3.74
N PRO A 154 1.67 6.32 -4.19
CA PRO A 154 0.30 6.73 -4.47
C PRO A 154 -0.44 5.70 -5.36
N GLN A 155 -1.72 5.47 -5.06
CA GLN A 155 -2.54 4.63 -5.92
C GLN A 155 -2.68 5.24 -7.33
N SER A 156 -2.87 4.38 -8.33
CA SER A 156 -2.83 4.73 -9.76
C SER A 156 -3.85 3.94 -10.57
N ILE A 157 -4.01 4.29 -11.85
CA ILE A 157 -4.79 3.49 -12.80
C ILE A 157 -4.20 2.09 -13.03
N GLU A 158 -2.88 1.91 -12.88
CA GLU A 158 -2.22 0.60 -12.98
C GLU A 158 -2.81 -0.38 -11.95
N ASP A 159 -3.05 0.11 -10.73
CA ASP A 159 -3.56 -0.71 -9.63
C ASP A 159 -5.02 -1.13 -9.87
N LEU A 160 -5.86 -0.20 -10.35
CA LEU A 160 -7.24 -0.50 -10.74
C LEU A 160 -7.29 -1.50 -11.89
N ALA A 161 -6.40 -1.37 -12.88
CA ALA A 161 -6.31 -2.28 -14.02
C ALA A 161 -5.86 -3.69 -13.61
N VAL A 162 -4.94 -3.81 -12.64
CA VAL A 162 -4.58 -5.10 -12.04
C VAL A 162 -5.76 -5.72 -11.33
N VAL A 163 -6.47 -4.98 -10.46
CA VAL A 163 -7.66 -5.51 -9.78
C VAL A 163 -8.73 -5.94 -10.78
N TYR A 164 -8.97 -5.13 -11.82
CA TYR A 164 -9.87 -5.48 -12.91
C TYR A 164 -9.49 -6.81 -13.57
N ARG A 165 -8.24 -6.95 -14.02
CA ARG A 165 -7.71 -8.19 -14.63
C ARG A 165 -7.90 -9.38 -13.69
N SER A 166 -7.52 -9.24 -12.43
CA SER A 166 -7.57 -10.31 -11.44
C SER A 166 -8.99 -10.74 -11.08
N MET A 167 -9.99 -9.88 -11.30
CA MET A 167 -11.38 -10.19 -10.97
C MET A 167 -12.19 -10.66 -12.18
N PHE A 168 -11.94 -10.11 -13.38
CA PHE A 168 -12.67 -10.44 -14.61
C PHE A 168 -12.02 -11.57 -15.42
N HIS A 169 -10.69 -11.66 -15.41
CA HIS A 169 -9.92 -12.46 -16.35
C HIS A 169 -9.00 -13.49 -15.69
N TYR A 170 -9.33 -13.90 -14.46
CA TYR A 170 -8.52 -14.84 -13.69
C TYR A 170 -8.54 -16.27 -14.24
N GLY A 171 -9.48 -16.62 -15.13
CA GLY A 171 -9.58 -17.95 -15.72
C GLY A 171 -9.80 -19.03 -14.66
N TYR A 172 -8.92 -20.04 -14.63
CA TYR A 172 -8.90 -21.06 -13.56
C TYR A 172 -8.06 -20.64 -12.35
N ASN A 173 -7.30 -19.56 -12.45
CA ASN A 173 -6.39 -19.07 -11.43
C ASN A 173 -7.05 -17.95 -10.62
N ALA A 174 -8.11 -18.25 -9.86
CA ALA A 174 -8.79 -17.22 -9.08
C ALA A 174 -7.82 -16.46 -8.15
N PRO A 175 -8.05 -15.18 -7.85
CA PRO A 175 -7.15 -14.38 -7.02
C PRO A 175 -7.06 -14.89 -5.57
N TYR A 176 -5.83 -15.12 -5.11
CA TYR A 176 -5.47 -15.47 -3.74
C TYR A 176 -3.97 -15.21 -3.49
N ILE A 177 -3.55 -15.30 -2.23
CA ILE A 177 -2.16 -15.53 -1.84
C ILE A 177 -2.11 -16.68 -0.86
N SER A 178 -1.10 -17.53 -1.00
CA SER A 178 -0.77 -18.54 0.01
C SER A 178 0.73 -18.57 0.27
N LEU A 179 1.06 -18.87 1.53
CA LEU A 179 2.41 -19.20 1.97
C LEU A 179 2.49 -20.70 2.20
N ASP A 180 3.00 -21.41 1.21
CA ASP A 180 3.06 -22.88 1.21
C ASP A 180 4.43 -23.40 1.62
N ARG A 181 4.52 -24.72 1.85
CA ARG A 181 5.79 -25.38 2.12
C ARG A 181 6.74 -25.20 0.94
N HIS A 182 7.96 -24.75 1.23
CA HIS A 182 9.05 -24.65 0.27
C HIS A 182 9.97 -25.88 0.40
N GLU A 183 10.72 -26.19 -0.66
CA GLU A 183 11.67 -27.31 -0.70
C GLU A 183 12.79 -27.14 0.35
N ASP A 184 13.26 -25.90 0.51
CA ASP A 184 14.04 -25.45 1.67
C ASP A 184 13.09 -24.98 2.79
N ASN A 185 13.00 -25.77 3.86
CA ASN A 185 12.02 -25.62 4.92
C ASN A 185 12.24 -24.37 5.81
N ARG A 186 13.35 -23.66 5.64
CA ARG A 186 13.60 -22.35 6.25
C ARG A 186 12.76 -21.24 5.60
N TYR A 187 12.22 -21.51 4.41
CA TYR A 187 11.41 -20.59 3.63
C TYR A 187 9.97 -21.11 3.49
N ALA A 188 9.06 -20.19 3.21
CA ALA A 188 7.74 -20.48 2.66
C ALA A 188 7.73 -20.05 1.19
N LYS A 189 7.11 -20.86 0.34
CA LYS A 189 6.89 -20.57 -1.07
C LYS A 189 5.72 -19.61 -1.18
N VAL A 190 5.90 -18.53 -1.92
CA VAL A 190 4.83 -17.55 -2.15
C VAL A 190 4.13 -17.92 -3.43
N ASN A 191 2.85 -18.27 -3.34
CA ASN A 191 2.01 -18.55 -4.49
C ASN A 191 0.96 -17.44 -4.64
N PHE A 192 0.83 -16.94 -5.86
CA PHE A 192 -0.14 -15.92 -6.24
C PHE A 192 -1.19 -16.54 -7.15
N GLY A 193 -2.45 -16.29 -6.84
CA GLY A 193 -3.55 -16.48 -7.76
C GLY A 193 -3.97 -15.18 -8.43
N GLY A 194 -4.75 -15.26 -9.50
CA GLY A 194 -5.40 -14.10 -10.14
C GLY A 194 -4.43 -13.16 -10.84
N LEU A 195 -3.24 -13.63 -11.21
CA LEU A 195 -2.23 -12.82 -11.88
C LEU A 195 -1.83 -11.61 -11.02
N LEU A 196 -1.69 -11.81 -9.72
CA LEU A 196 -1.31 -10.77 -8.76
C LEU A 196 0.22 -10.66 -8.62
N GLU A 197 0.97 -11.66 -9.04
CA GLU A 197 2.42 -11.66 -9.03
C GLU A 197 3.00 -10.47 -9.81
N ASP A 198 4.12 -9.94 -9.32
CA ASP A 198 4.82 -8.80 -9.93
C ASP A 198 3.97 -7.54 -10.07
N THR A 199 3.05 -7.34 -9.13
CA THR A 199 2.24 -6.12 -9.01
C THR A 199 2.30 -5.53 -7.61
N ARG A 200 1.98 -4.23 -7.48
CA ARG A 200 1.85 -3.58 -6.17
C ARG A 200 0.70 -4.16 -5.35
N ILE A 201 -0.43 -4.50 -5.99
CA ILE A 201 -1.55 -5.18 -5.34
C ILE A 201 -1.06 -6.50 -4.72
N GLY A 202 -0.38 -7.34 -5.50
CA GLY A 202 0.19 -8.61 -5.03
C GLY A 202 1.15 -8.42 -3.86
N ASN A 203 1.98 -7.37 -3.87
CA ASN A 203 2.84 -7.07 -2.73
C ASN A 203 2.04 -6.69 -1.48
N VAL A 204 1.03 -5.82 -1.60
CA VAL A 204 0.20 -5.39 -0.47
C VAL A 204 -0.52 -6.58 0.17
N VAL A 205 -1.12 -7.46 -0.63
CA VAL A 205 -1.80 -8.64 -0.09
C VAL A 205 -0.84 -9.68 0.49
N LEU A 206 0.37 -9.83 -0.08
CA LEU A 206 1.44 -10.65 0.54
C LEU A 206 1.89 -10.07 1.90
N GLU A 207 2.19 -8.77 1.95
CA GLU A 207 2.64 -8.13 3.18
C GLU A 207 1.55 -8.11 4.25
N ALA A 208 0.27 -8.01 3.85
CA ALA A 208 -0.84 -8.13 4.78
C ALA A 208 -0.95 -9.53 5.39
N ASP A 209 -0.81 -10.61 4.60
CA ASP A 209 -0.80 -11.97 5.15
C ASP A 209 0.37 -12.17 6.11
N LYS A 210 1.56 -11.69 5.75
CA LYS A 210 2.75 -11.73 6.61
C LYS A 210 2.50 -10.98 7.92
N LEU A 211 2.04 -9.73 7.83
CA LEU A 211 1.74 -8.91 9.01
C LEU A 211 0.65 -9.54 9.88
N PHE A 212 -0.29 -10.27 9.29
CA PHE A 212 -1.31 -10.97 10.06
C PHE A 212 -0.70 -11.99 11.04
N LYS A 213 0.44 -12.59 10.68
CA LYS A 213 1.19 -13.49 11.56
C LYS A 213 1.83 -12.76 12.74
N THR A 214 2.01 -11.45 12.66
CA THR A 214 2.41 -10.63 13.81
C THR A 214 1.33 -10.60 14.89
N MET A 215 0.06 -10.85 14.57
CA MET A 215 -0.99 -10.96 15.60
C MET A 215 -0.75 -12.17 16.52
N SER A 216 0.10 -13.10 16.13
CA SER A 216 0.39 -14.32 16.86
C SER A 216 1.53 -14.17 17.85
N THR A 217 2.59 -13.46 17.45
CA THR A 217 3.86 -13.37 18.21
C THR A 217 4.22 -11.96 18.61
N GLY A 218 3.64 -10.93 17.98
CA GLY A 218 4.03 -9.53 18.14
C GLY A 218 5.29 -9.12 17.36
N LEU A 219 5.98 -10.07 16.70
CA LEU A 219 7.12 -9.80 15.83
C LEU A 219 6.68 -9.53 14.40
N ASP A 220 7.26 -8.51 13.78
CA ASP A 220 7.15 -8.29 12.34
C ASP A 220 7.99 -9.33 11.58
N PRO A 221 7.41 -10.11 10.65
CA PRO A 221 8.13 -11.15 9.90
C PRO A 221 9.18 -10.62 8.91
N ASN A 222 9.17 -9.33 8.59
CA ASN A 222 10.19 -8.72 7.75
C ASN A 222 11.38 -8.24 8.56
N THR A 223 11.10 -7.41 9.57
CA THR A 223 12.14 -6.74 10.34
C THR A 223 12.61 -7.54 11.54
N ARG A 224 11.81 -8.53 11.97
CA ARG A 224 12.02 -9.35 13.17
C ARG A 224 12.01 -8.55 14.48
N VAL A 225 11.49 -7.33 14.41
CA VAL A 225 11.36 -6.41 15.55
C VAL A 225 9.99 -6.60 16.20
N LEU A 226 9.94 -6.46 17.52
CA LEU A 226 8.70 -6.43 18.28
C LEU A 226 7.94 -5.12 18.01
N ILE A 227 6.80 -5.21 17.33
CA ILE A 227 5.97 -4.04 16.99
C ILE A 227 4.75 -3.87 17.91
N LYS A 228 4.65 -4.70 18.95
CA LYS A 228 3.54 -4.67 19.92
C LYS A 228 3.32 -3.29 20.53
N ARG A 229 4.40 -2.57 20.87
CA ARG A 229 4.32 -1.20 21.42
C ARG A 229 3.66 -0.24 20.44
N ASP A 230 3.93 -0.40 19.14
CA ASP A 230 3.39 0.48 18.11
C ASP A 230 1.91 0.24 17.89
N ILE A 231 1.51 -1.03 17.88
CA ILE A 231 0.09 -1.42 17.83
C ILE A 231 -0.65 -0.88 19.05
N LYS A 232 -0.10 -1.05 20.26
CA LYS A 232 -0.72 -0.60 21.51
C LYS A 232 -0.95 0.91 21.62
N ARG A 233 -0.25 1.72 20.83
CA ARG A 233 -0.51 3.17 20.77
C ARG A 233 -1.90 3.48 20.20
N MET A 234 -2.40 2.65 19.29
CA MET A 234 -3.73 2.82 18.69
C MET A 234 -4.74 1.79 19.21
N VAL A 235 -4.29 0.63 19.67
CA VAL A 235 -5.10 -0.49 20.16
C VAL A 235 -4.62 -0.90 21.56
N PRO A 236 -4.98 -0.15 22.62
CA PRO A 236 -4.37 -0.30 23.95
C PRO A 236 -4.51 -1.69 24.58
N ASP A 237 -5.61 -2.39 24.28
CA ASP A 237 -5.93 -3.72 24.77
C ASP A 237 -5.35 -4.86 23.90
N PHE A 238 -4.49 -4.53 22.92
CA PHE A 238 -3.86 -5.53 22.05
C PHE A 238 -3.09 -6.60 22.85
N LEU A 239 -3.42 -7.86 22.56
CA LEU A 239 -2.72 -9.06 23.00
C LEU A 239 -2.52 -9.97 21.79
N THR A 240 -1.36 -10.62 21.73
CA THR A 240 -1.08 -11.61 20.69
C THR A 240 -1.84 -12.91 20.97
N SER A 241 -2.04 -13.77 19.96
CA SER A 241 -2.64 -15.10 20.18
C SER A 241 -1.83 -15.91 21.21
N ALA A 242 -0.49 -15.90 21.13
CA ALA A 242 0.36 -16.58 22.11
C ALA A 242 0.11 -16.08 23.54
N GLU A 243 -0.04 -14.77 23.72
CA GLU A 243 -0.31 -14.17 25.04
C GLU A 243 -1.70 -14.53 25.57
N ARG A 244 -2.70 -14.64 24.69
CA ARG A 244 -4.04 -15.10 25.05
C ARG A 244 -4.03 -16.57 25.47
N LYS A 245 -3.28 -17.44 24.77
CA LYS A 245 -3.13 -18.86 25.15
C LYS A 245 -2.39 -19.04 26.47
N LEU A 246 -1.37 -18.21 26.73
CA LEU A 246 -0.66 -18.22 28.01
C LEU A 246 -1.57 -17.83 29.19
N LYS A 247 -2.59 -17.00 28.96
CA LYS A 247 -3.60 -16.65 29.97
C LYS A 247 -4.64 -17.75 30.20
N ASP A 248 -4.88 -18.59 29.19
CA ASP A 248 -5.85 -19.66 29.29
C ASP A 248 -5.24 -20.89 29.97
N LEU A 249 -5.30 -20.93 31.31
CA LEU A 249 -4.80 -22.03 32.12
C LEU A 249 -5.56 -23.35 31.89
N SER A 250 -6.69 -23.33 31.17
CA SER A 250 -7.51 -24.52 30.89
C SER A 250 -6.97 -25.41 29.77
N ASP A 251 -5.96 -24.96 29.01
CA ASP A 251 -5.24 -25.80 28.02
C ASP A 251 -3.93 -26.35 28.63
N PRO A 252 -3.89 -27.64 29.03
CA PRO A 252 -2.76 -28.23 29.75
C PRO A 252 -1.59 -28.63 28.84
N LYS A 253 -1.66 -28.44 27.51
CA LYS A 253 -0.61 -28.92 26.60
C LYS A 253 0.30 -27.78 26.13
N PRO A 254 1.64 -27.91 26.24
CA PRO A 254 2.57 -27.04 25.51
C PRO A 254 2.32 -27.23 24.01
N GLY A 255 1.61 -26.28 23.42
CA GLY A 255 1.10 -26.40 22.07
C GLY A 255 1.99 -25.70 21.04
N TYR A 256 2.41 -26.46 20.04
CA TYR A 256 2.74 -25.93 18.72
C TYR A 256 1.52 -25.17 18.18
N ILE A 257 1.70 -23.92 17.77
CA ILE A 257 0.65 -23.18 17.08
C ILE A 257 0.96 -23.14 15.59
N GLN A 258 0.23 -23.93 14.80
CA GLN A 258 0.10 -23.68 13.37
C GLN A 258 -1.10 -22.77 13.14
N ILE A 259 -0.82 -21.55 12.73
CA ILE A 259 -1.86 -20.55 12.55
C ILE A 259 -2.31 -20.64 11.11
N ARG A 260 -3.61 -20.88 10.91
CA ARG A 260 -4.25 -20.95 9.60
C ARG A 260 -5.31 -19.86 9.50
N TYR A 261 -4.89 -18.63 9.75
CA TYR A 261 -5.79 -17.50 9.56
C TYR A 261 -5.73 -17.01 8.12
N TRP A 262 -6.89 -16.60 7.63
CA TRP A 262 -7.06 -16.06 6.30
C TRP A 262 -7.83 -14.75 6.34
N PHE A 263 -7.50 -13.83 5.43
CA PHE A 263 -8.37 -12.70 5.12
C PHE A 263 -9.38 -13.09 4.04
N TYR A 264 -10.63 -12.69 4.23
CA TYR A 264 -11.74 -12.95 3.31
C TYR A 264 -12.44 -11.65 2.88
N PRO A 265 -13.00 -11.63 1.65
CA PRO A 265 -13.66 -10.46 1.10
C PRO A 265 -15.17 -10.44 1.37
N ASP A 266 -15.69 -11.32 2.24
CA ASP A 266 -17.15 -11.56 2.38
C ASP A 266 -17.96 -10.31 2.73
N GLN A 267 -17.32 -9.33 3.37
CA GLN A 267 -17.97 -8.08 3.76
C GLN A 267 -17.77 -6.97 2.72
N ILE A 268 -16.89 -7.13 1.74
CA ILE A 268 -16.63 -6.11 0.73
C ILE A 268 -17.84 -6.02 -0.20
N ARG A 269 -18.44 -4.83 -0.26
CA ARG A 269 -19.61 -4.56 -1.11
C ARG A 269 -19.76 -3.08 -1.42
N SER A 270 -20.53 -2.82 -2.47
CA SER A 270 -20.98 -1.49 -2.87
C SER A 270 -22.49 -1.34 -2.65
N ALA A 271 -22.93 -0.13 -2.33
CA ALA A 271 -24.33 0.27 -2.41
C ALA A 271 -24.62 0.88 -3.79
N THR A 272 -25.72 0.51 -4.43
CA THR A 272 -25.99 0.87 -5.83
C THR A 272 -27.45 1.20 -6.08
N ASP A 273 -27.70 2.21 -6.91
CA ASP A 273 -29.02 2.52 -7.50
C ASP A 273 -29.21 1.89 -8.90
N GLY A 274 -28.19 1.17 -9.36
CA GLY A 274 -28.11 0.53 -10.68
C GLY A 274 -27.19 1.26 -11.66
N ARG A 275 -26.96 2.58 -11.47
CA ARG A 275 -26.07 3.40 -12.31
C ARG A 275 -24.77 3.76 -11.62
N ILE A 276 -24.83 4.02 -10.32
CA ILE A 276 -23.67 4.32 -9.49
C ILE A 276 -23.47 3.23 -8.44
N GLY A 277 -22.23 2.80 -8.25
CA GLY A 277 -21.79 1.92 -7.16
C GLY A 277 -20.92 2.69 -6.19
N VAL A 278 -21.41 2.92 -4.98
CA VAL A 278 -20.69 3.59 -3.89
C VAL A 278 -20.08 2.55 -2.98
N VAL A 279 -18.78 2.67 -2.67
CA VAL A 279 -18.10 1.77 -1.75
C VAL A 279 -18.72 1.90 -0.36
N GLU A 280 -19.37 0.85 0.10
CA GLU A 280 -20.02 0.80 1.41
C GLU A 280 -19.11 0.13 2.44
N ARG A 281 -18.58 -1.05 2.08
CA ARG A 281 -17.65 -1.83 2.90
C ARG A 281 -16.49 -2.30 2.04
N TYR A 282 -15.28 -2.20 2.59
CA TYR A 282 -14.03 -2.45 1.86
C TYR A 282 -12.99 -3.19 2.70
N GLN A 283 -13.32 -3.52 3.95
CA GLN A 283 -12.40 -4.22 4.85
C GLN A 283 -12.43 -5.71 4.53
N LEU A 284 -11.25 -6.29 4.34
CA LEU A 284 -11.09 -7.74 4.42
C LEU A 284 -11.11 -8.13 5.87
N LEU A 285 -11.92 -9.12 6.22
CA LEU A 285 -12.01 -9.63 7.58
C LEU A 285 -11.24 -10.93 7.72
N ALA A 286 -10.62 -11.09 8.88
CA ALA A 286 -9.93 -12.31 9.26
C ALA A 286 -10.93 -13.42 9.62
N ASP A 287 -10.61 -14.66 9.28
CA ASP A 287 -11.29 -15.85 9.79
C ASP A 287 -10.36 -17.08 9.75
N ALA A 288 -10.84 -18.21 10.26
CA ALA A 288 -10.17 -19.49 10.07
C ALA A 288 -10.11 -19.89 8.58
N GLU A 289 -9.06 -20.60 8.18
CA GLU A 289 -8.98 -21.22 6.86
C GLU A 289 -10.19 -22.14 6.60
N ARG A 290 -10.92 -21.87 5.51
CA ARG A 290 -12.05 -22.66 5.03
C ARG A 290 -11.54 -23.84 4.18
N MET A 291 -11.26 -24.97 4.84
CA MET A 291 -10.94 -26.25 4.20
C MET A 291 -12.20 -27.12 4.04
N ASP A 292 -12.09 -28.22 3.28
CA ASP A 292 -13.15 -29.25 3.19
C ASP A 292 -13.44 -29.92 4.55
N MET A 293 -12.53 -29.79 5.52
CA MET A 293 -12.72 -30.20 6.91
C MET A 293 -12.97 -28.98 7.81
N LYS A 294 -13.99 -29.07 8.67
CA LYS A 294 -14.31 -28.02 9.65
C LYS A 294 -13.17 -27.90 10.67
N VAL A 295 -12.38 -26.85 10.58
CA VAL A 295 -11.35 -26.51 11.57
C VAL A 295 -12.04 -25.91 12.80
N THR A 296 -11.86 -26.53 13.96
CA THR A 296 -12.28 -25.93 15.25
C THR A 296 -11.11 -25.13 15.79
N LEU A 297 -11.27 -23.80 15.88
CA LEU A 297 -10.28 -22.94 16.51
C LEU A 297 -10.39 -23.03 18.03
N ASP A 298 -9.25 -22.91 18.72
CA ASP A 298 -9.27 -22.66 20.15
C ASP A 298 -9.76 -21.25 20.48
N ARG A 299 -10.06 -21.03 21.75
CA ARG A 299 -10.62 -19.75 22.24
C ARG A 299 -9.69 -18.58 21.97
N ALA A 300 -8.39 -18.74 22.20
CA ALA A 300 -7.42 -17.66 22.04
C ALA A 300 -7.26 -17.22 20.58
N ASP A 301 -7.29 -18.18 19.65
CA ASP A 301 -7.26 -17.92 18.21
C ASP A 301 -8.53 -17.20 17.77
N ARG A 302 -9.71 -17.66 18.23
CA ARG A 302 -10.98 -16.99 17.95
C ARG A 302 -11.03 -15.56 18.52
N ASP A 303 -10.63 -15.38 19.77
CA ASP A 303 -10.59 -14.07 20.44
C ASP A 303 -9.62 -13.11 19.72
N THR A 304 -8.51 -13.63 19.16
CA THR A 304 -7.58 -12.83 18.35
C THR A 304 -8.23 -12.35 17.06
N ILE A 305 -8.91 -13.23 16.33
CA ILE A 305 -9.64 -12.90 15.10
C ILE A 305 -10.74 -11.87 15.39
N ASP A 306 -11.57 -12.13 16.39
CA ASP A 306 -12.69 -11.26 16.75
C ASP A 306 -12.23 -9.90 17.26
N HIS A 307 -11.08 -9.84 17.96
CA HIS A 307 -10.46 -8.59 18.35
C HIS A 307 -9.90 -7.81 17.16
N LEU A 308 -9.20 -8.47 16.23
CA LEU A 308 -8.71 -7.84 15.00
C LEU A 308 -9.86 -7.26 14.18
N ASN A 309 -10.90 -8.04 13.93
CA ASN A 309 -12.04 -7.63 13.10
C ASN A 309 -12.81 -6.46 13.73
N ARG A 310 -13.06 -6.49 15.05
CA ARG A 310 -13.75 -5.40 15.75
C ARG A 310 -12.97 -4.09 15.75
N ASN A 311 -11.64 -4.17 15.82
CA ASN A 311 -10.76 -3.01 15.93
C ASN A 311 -9.97 -2.72 14.64
N PHE A 312 -10.39 -3.27 13.48
CA PHE A 312 -9.59 -3.24 12.26
C PHE A 312 -9.20 -1.82 11.83
N ALA A 313 -10.10 -0.85 12.01
CA ALA A 313 -9.83 0.55 11.71
C ALA A 313 -8.64 1.11 12.53
N ASP A 314 -8.49 0.68 13.78
CA ASP A 314 -7.42 1.13 14.68
C ASP A 314 -6.09 0.44 14.33
N TYR A 315 -6.15 -0.85 13.98
CA TYR A 315 -5.00 -1.53 13.41
C TYR A 315 -4.54 -0.89 12.10
N ALA A 316 -5.46 -0.50 11.21
CA ALA A 316 -5.12 0.20 9.98
C ALA A 316 -4.52 1.60 10.23
N ARG A 317 -4.85 2.25 11.36
CA ARG A 317 -4.18 3.49 11.79
C ARG A 317 -2.77 3.24 12.34
N ALA A 318 -2.54 2.09 12.97
CA ALA A 318 -1.23 1.72 13.50
C ALA A 318 -0.27 1.17 12.44
N LEU A 319 -0.81 0.43 11.46
CA LEU A 319 -0.06 -0.41 10.53
C LEU A 319 -0.36 -0.01 9.08
N PRO A 320 0.59 0.64 8.37
CA PRO A 320 0.38 1.08 7.00
C PRO A 320 -0.12 -0.02 6.06
N THR A 321 0.37 -1.24 6.19
CA THR A 321 -0.02 -2.38 5.36
C THR A 321 -1.54 -2.66 5.39
N TYR A 322 -2.20 -2.53 6.54
CA TYR A 322 -3.66 -2.71 6.63
C TYR A 322 -4.43 -1.51 6.09
N GLN A 323 -3.84 -0.32 6.13
CA GLN A 323 -4.38 0.83 5.41
C GLN A 323 -4.30 0.62 3.89
N GLU A 324 -3.19 0.09 3.37
CA GLU A 324 -3.06 -0.25 1.94
C GLU A 324 -4.00 -1.41 1.56
N LEU A 325 -4.21 -2.38 2.46
CA LEU A 325 -5.21 -3.43 2.27
C LEU A 325 -6.63 -2.87 2.13
N ASN A 326 -6.98 -1.83 2.89
CA ASN A 326 -8.25 -1.10 2.69
C ASN A 326 -8.33 -0.44 1.31
N THR A 327 -7.22 0.10 0.79
CA THR A 327 -7.16 0.65 -0.57
C THR A 327 -7.44 -0.42 -1.62
N VAL A 328 -6.86 -1.62 -1.47
CA VAL A 328 -7.16 -2.77 -2.33
C VAL A 328 -8.65 -3.13 -2.26
N GLY A 329 -9.21 -3.25 -1.04
CA GLY A 329 -10.61 -3.59 -0.86
C GLY A 329 -11.60 -2.57 -1.45
N ARG A 330 -11.24 -1.28 -1.48
CA ARG A 330 -12.03 -0.23 -2.14
C ARG A 330 -12.08 -0.42 -3.65
N MET A 331 -10.93 -0.68 -4.27
CA MET A 331 -10.87 -0.97 -5.71
C MET A 331 -11.67 -2.23 -6.03
N MET A 332 -11.55 -3.27 -5.21
CA MET A 332 -12.31 -4.50 -5.39
C MET A 332 -13.82 -4.29 -5.23
N ALA A 333 -14.29 -3.48 -4.29
CA ALA A 333 -15.72 -3.16 -4.16
C ALA A 333 -16.30 -2.55 -5.45
N ILE A 334 -15.54 -1.65 -6.10
CA ILE A 334 -15.93 -1.04 -7.39
C ILE A 334 -15.92 -2.08 -8.51
N VAL A 335 -14.86 -2.88 -8.62
CA VAL A 335 -14.73 -3.89 -9.68
C VAL A 335 -15.79 -4.99 -9.53
N THR A 336 -16.09 -5.42 -8.30
CA THR A 336 -17.18 -6.35 -8.00
C THR A 336 -18.54 -5.77 -8.39
N TRP A 337 -18.78 -4.48 -8.13
CA TRP A 337 -20.00 -3.82 -8.62
C TRP A 337 -20.08 -3.84 -10.15
N LEU A 338 -18.99 -3.53 -10.86
CA LEU A 338 -18.93 -3.59 -12.33
C LEU A 338 -19.24 -4.98 -12.90
N GLN A 339 -18.93 -6.07 -12.17
CA GLN A 339 -19.31 -7.42 -12.58
C GLN A 339 -20.82 -7.66 -12.50
N GLN A 340 -21.48 -6.99 -11.56
CA GLN A 340 -22.87 -7.23 -11.17
C GLN A 340 -23.88 -6.34 -11.91
N ILE A 341 -23.44 -5.24 -12.54
CA ILE A 341 -24.37 -4.36 -13.26
C ILE A 341 -24.88 -4.98 -14.57
N PRO A 342 -26.19 -4.87 -14.89
CA PRO A 342 -26.76 -5.43 -16.12
C PRO A 342 -26.17 -4.84 -17.41
N ASP A 343 -25.89 -3.54 -17.36
CA ASP A 343 -25.50 -2.71 -18.51
C ASP A 343 -23.98 -2.64 -18.74
N ARG A 344 -23.20 -3.57 -18.15
CA ARG A 344 -21.73 -3.51 -18.19
C ARG A 344 -21.14 -3.46 -19.60
N ASN A 345 -21.80 -4.09 -20.57
CA ASN A 345 -21.32 -4.18 -21.96
C ASN A 345 -21.43 -2.85 -22.73
N ARG A 346 -22.07 -1.83 -22.15
CA ARG A 346 -22.17 -0.50 -22.77
C ARG A 346 -20.84 0.27 -22.76
N VAL A 347 -19.93 -0.11 -21.88
CA VAL A 347 -18.58 0.44 -21.74
C VAL A 347 -17.57 -0.67 -21.98
N ASP A 348 -16.46 -0.36 -22.66
CA ASP A 348 -15.36 -1.28 -22.90
C ASP A 348 -14.41 -1.28 -21.71
N LEU A 349 -14.73 -2.06 -20.67
CA LEU A 349 -13.87 -2.20 -19.49
C LEU A 349 -12.52 -2.84 -19.81
N ASP A 350 -12.45 -3.65 -20.88
CA ASP A 350 -11.22 -4.31 -21.32
C ASP A 350 -10.17 -3.31 -21.81
N GLU A 351 -10.55 -2.05 -22.07
CA GLU A 351 -9.59 -0.98 -22.31
C GLU A 351 -8.57 -0.83 -21.17
N LEU A 352 -8.93 -1.20 -19.91
CA LEU A 352 -7.97 -1.26 -18.79
C LEU A 352 -6.82 -2.25 -19.02
N LEU A 353 -7.00 -3.28 -19.84
CA LEU A 353 -5.96 -4.25 -20.16
C LEU A 353 -4.82 -3.63 -21.00
N SER A 354 -5.06 -2.48 -21.64
CA SER A 354 -4.04 -1.73 -22.37
C SER A 354 -3.14 -0.86 -21.48
N VAL A 355 -3.52 -0.65 -20.22
CA VAL A 355 -2.74 0.14 -19.26
C VAL A 355 -1.36 -0.50 -19.09
N GLU A 356 -0.34 0.33 -19.13
CA GLU A 356 1.04 -0.11 -18.98
C GLU A 356 1.44 -0.11 -17.51
N LEU A 357 1.90 -1.26 -17.02
CA LEU A 357 2.41 -1.46 -15.68
C LEU A 357 3.87 -1.06 -15.60
N SER A 358 4.19 -0.31 -14.55
CA SER A 358 5.56 -0.04 -14.15
C SER A 358 6.27 -1.33 -13.71
N PRO A 359 7.61 -1.46 -13.91
CA PRO A 359 8.36 -2.61 -13.41
C PRO A 359 8.17 -2.81 -11.91
N PHE A 360 7.84 -4.03 -11.52
CA PHE A 360 7.66 -4.42 -10.13
C PHE A 360 7.93 -5.91 -9.98
N LYS A 361 8.54 -6.36 -8.87
CA LYS A 361 8.78 -7.78 -8.60
C LYS A 361 8.27 -8.13 -7.22
N THR A 362 7.44 -9.16 -7.14
CA THR A 362 7.03 -9.71 -5.85
C THR A 362 7.98 -10.85 -5.44
N PRO A 363 8.27 -11.02 -4.14
CA PRO A 363 9.01 -12.17 -3.65
C PRO A 363 8.35 -13.49 -4.08
N ARG A 364 9.16 -14.49 -4.47
CA ARG A 364 8.69 -15.85 -4.78
C ARG A 364 8.81 -16.81 -3.60
N ARG A 365 9.55 -16.40 -2.58
CA ARG A 365 9.69 -17.08 -1.30
C ARG A 365 9.89 -16.04 -0.20
N THR A 366 9.51 -16.38 1.02
CA THR A 366 9.75 -15.56 2.22
C THR A 366 10.37 -16.42 3.30
N LYS A 367 11.27 -15.89 4.11
CA LYS A 367 11.85 -16.64 5.23
C LYS A 367 10.77 -16.84 6.29
N LYS A 368 10.66 -18.05 6.84
CA LYS A 368 9.75 -18.34 7.96
C LYS A 368 10.16 -17.52 9.18
N LEU A 369 9.22 -17.31 10.11
CA LEU A 369 9.47 -16.70 11.40
C LEU A 369 9.41 -17.78 12.47
N LEU A 370 10.49 -17.93 13.23
CA LEU A 370 10.52 -18.80 14.40
C LEU A 370 10.60 -17.93 15.65
N ALA A 371 9.53 -17.96 16.43
CA ALA A 371 9.41 -17.17 17.65
C ALA A 371 8.95 -18.03 18.81
N LEU A 372 9.44 -17.70 20.00
CA LEU A 372 9.04 -18.32 21.25
C LEU A 372 8.52 -17.25 22.22
N THR A 373 7.35 -17.49 22.81
CA THR A 373 6.79 -16.62 23.85
C THR A 373 6.84 -17.36 25.18
N ALA A 374 7.47 -16.72 26.17
CA ALA A 374 7.56 -17.24 27.53
C ALA A 374 6.86 -16.28 28.50
N ALA A 375 6.16 -16.83 29.49
CA ALA A 375 5.59 -16.09 30.60
C ALA A 375 5.96 -16.75 31.92
N THR A 376 6.11 -15.96 32.97
CA THR A 376 6.13 -16.46 34.35
C THR A 376 4.74 -16.40 34.93
N ASP A 377 4.31 -17.52 35.51
CA ASP A 377 3.09 -17.58 36.28
C ASP A 377 3.38 -16.96 37.65
N THR A 378 2.73 -15.85 37.99
CA THR A 378 2.70 -15.36 39.36
C THR A 378 1.32 -15.64 39.90
N SER A 379 1.25 -16.56 40.86
CA SER A 379 0.02 -17.02 41.47
C SER A 379 -0.88 -15.87 41.98
N SER A 380 -2.15 -16.00 41.59
CA SER A 380 -3.41 -15.61 42.25
C SER A 380 -3.82 -14.18 42.57
N GLU A 381 -3.03 -13.10 42.50
CA GLU A 381 -3.55 -11.77 42.93
C GLU A 381 -3.35 -10.57 42.00
N ALA A 382 -2.78 -10.75 40.80
CA ALA A 382 -2.51 -9.61 39.93
C ALA A 382 -2.96 -9.79 38.48
N GLU A 383 -4.28 -10.00 38.28
CA GLU A 383 -4.91 -9.96 36.95
C GLU A 383 -4.62 -8.66 36.18
N ASN A 384 -4.25 -7.58 36.89
CA ASN A 384 -3.94 -6.27 36.31
C ASN A 384 -2.45 -6.01 35.99
N SER A 385 -1.49 -6.87 36.38
CA SER A 385 -0.04 -6.60 36.18
C SER A 385 0.70 -7.57 35.26
N MET A 386 0.01 -8.53 34.63
CA MET A 386 0.60 -9.54 33.73
C MET A 386 1.38 -8.97 32.52
N GLY A 387 1.20 -7.70 32.17
CA GLY A 387 1.98 -7.06 31.10
C GLY A 387 3.50 -7.00 31.39
N ALA A 388 3.92 -7.25 32.64
CA ALA A 388 5.29 -7.02 33.09
C ALA A 388 6.24 -8.24 33.01
N GLN A 389 5.77 -9.46 32.69
CA GLN A 389 6.60 -10.67 32.79
C GLN A 389 6.45 -11.65 31.62
N GLN A 390 6.18 -11.14 30.42
CA GLN A 390 6.20 -11.91 29.19
C GLN A 390 7.40 -11.50 28.33
N LYS A 391 8.12 -12.48 27.78
CA LYS A 391 9.28 -12.23 26.90
C LYS A 391 9.12 -13.02 25.61
N ILE A 392 9.34 -12.34 24.49
CA ILE A 392 9.28 -12.91 23.14
C ILE A 392 10.71 -13.00 22.62
N TYR A 393 11.11 -14.20 22.18
CA TYR A 393 12.42 -14.49 21.64
C TYR A 393 12.32 -14.72 20.13
N ASN A 394 13.13 -14.01 19.37
CA ASN A 394 13.37 -14.29 17.95
C ASN A 394 14.43 -15.39 17.84
N LEU A 395 14.07 -16.53 17.25
CA LEU A 395 14.94 -17.69 17.09
C LEU A 395 15.36 -17.89 15.62
N ASP A 396 15.33 -16.84 14.80
CA ASP A 396 15.75 -16.92 13.40
C ASP A 396 17.19 -17.39 13.18
N ALA A 397 18.08 -17.17 14.15
CA ALA A 397 19.45 -17.72 14.10
C ALA A 397 19.45 -19.25 14.12
N VAL A 398 18.53 -19.85 14.89
CA VAL A 398 18.34 -21.30 14.94
C VAL A 398 17.88 -21.83 13.58
N LEU A 399 17.02 -21.08 12.87
CA LEU A 399 16.61 -21.44 11.50
C LEU A 399 17.75 -21.37 10.48
N GLU A 400 18.82 -20.60 10.72
CA GLU A 400 19.96 -20.54 9.79
C GLU A 400 20.93 -21.72 9.97
N GLU A 401 20.95 -22.32 11.17
CA GLU A 401 21.83 -23.44 11.52
C GLU A 401 21.29 -24.80 11.08
N VAL A 402 20.01 -24.88 10.68
CA VAL A 402 19.39 -26.15 10.28
C VAL A 402 19.55 -26.45 8.80
N GLU A 403 19.64 -27.74 8.48
CA GLU A 403 19.67 -28.22 7.11
C GLU A 403 18.37 -27.87 6.37
N PRO A 404 18.40 -27.53 5.07
CA PRO A 404 17.21 -27.16 4.29
C PRO A 404 16.08 -28.20 4.32
N SER A 405 16.41 -29.48 4.45
CA SER A 405 15.48 -30.61 4.43
C SER A 405 14.86 -30.94 5.79
N ILE A 406 15.27 -30.27 6.88
CA ILE A 406 14.74 -30.53 8.22
C ILE A 406 13.22 -30.35 8.24
N ASP A 407 12.50 -31.22 8.94
CA ASP A 407 11.05 -31.07 9.04
C ASP A 407 10.64 -30.00 10.06
N ASP A 408 9.38 -29.54 10.01
CA ASP A 408 8.91 -28.52 10.95
C ASP A 408 8.95 -29.02 12.41
N LYS A 409 8.76 -30.33 12.66
CA LYS A 409 8.75 -30.91 14.01
C LYS A 409 10.14 -30.84 14.66
N ASP A 410 11.18 -31.14 13.90
CA ASP A 410 12.57 -31.12 14.32
C ASP A 410 13.06 -29.68 14.55
N ILE A 411 12.61 -28.72 13.73
CA ILE A 411 12.85 -27.27 13.98
C ILE A 411 12.27 -26.86 15.34
N LEU A 412 11.05 -27.30 15.65
CA LEU A 412 10.40 -27.00 16.93
C LEU A 412 11.17 -27.63 18.10
N GLU A 413 11.63 -28.86 17.96
CA GLU A 413 12.44 -29.51 19.00
C GLU A 413 13.78 -28.81 19.21
N LEU A 414 14.41 -28.33 18.13
CA LEU A 414 15.62 -27.52 18.22
C LEU A 414 15.36 -26.18 18.91
N ALA A 415 14.25 -25.50 18.59
CA ALA A 415 13.82 -24.27 19.25
C ALA A 415 13.65 -24.47 20.77
N LEU A 416 13.00 -25.56 21.17
CA LEU A 416 12.84 -25.94 22.58
C LEU A 416 14.18 -26.21 23.26
N ARG A 417 15.09 -26.94 22.60
CA ARG A 417 16.44 -27.20 23.12
C ARG A 417 17.24 -25.93 23.28
N HIS A 418 17.15 -25.00 22.33
CA HIS A 418 17.83 -23.70 22.41
C HIS A 418 17.28 -22.88 23.59
N PHE A 419 15.97 -22.89 23.79
CA PHE A 419 15.35 -22.17 24.89
C PHE A 419 15.70 -22.73 26.28
N ARG A 420 15.81 -24.05 26.43
CA ARG A 420 16.28 -24.67 27.69
C ARG A 420 17.67 -24.20 28.14
N LYS A 421 18.44 -23.57 27.24
CA LYS A 421 19.75 -22.95 27.56
C LYS A 421 19.64 -21.48 27.97
N VAL A 422 18.48 -20.83 27.78
CA VAL A 422 18.22 -19.47 28.25
C VAL A 422 18.19 -19.54 29.77
N LYS A 423 19.05 -18.76 30.43
CA LYS A 423 19.19 -18.78 31.89
C LYS A 423 17.88 -18.34 32.53
N ASP A 424 17.42 -19.09 33.54
CA ASP A 424 16.21 -18.76 34.32
C ASP A 424 16.21 -17.30 34.79
N SER A 425 17.39 -16.74 35.10
CA SER A 425 17.60 -15.34 35.48
C SER A 425 17.01 -14.29 34.53
N ASP A 426 16.80 -14.63 33.27
CA ASP A 426 16.24 -13.73 32.25
C ASP A 426 14.70 -13.70 32.23
N LEU A 427 14.07 -14.64 32.93
CA LEU A 427 12.62 -14.76 33.08
C LEU A 427 12.18 -14.45 34.51
N ILE A 428 13.09 -14.49 35.49
CA ILE A 428 12.81 -14.15 36.88
C ILE A 428 12.26 -12.69 36.98
N PRO A 429 11.08 -12.48 37.59
CA PRO A 429 10.55 -11.15 37.87
C PRO A 429 11.58 -10.27 38.58
N SER A 430 11.64 -8.98 38.24
CA SER A 430 12.56 -8.04 38.88
C SER A 430 12.47 -8.04 40.41
N GLY A 431 11.26 -8.27 40.96
CA GLY A 431 11.03 -8.46 42.39
C GLY A 431 11.79 -9.65 42.99
N VAL A 432 11.81 -10.80 42.31
CA VAL A 432 12.53 -12.00 42.74
C VAL A 432 14.04 -11.84 42.53
N LYS A 433 14.47 -11.13 41.47
CA LYS A 433 15.88 -10.76 41.25
C LYS A 433 16.42 -9.89 42.38
N ASN A 434 15.64 -8.92 42.85
CA ASN A 434 15.99 -8.10 44.01
C ASN A 434 16.10 -8.93 45.29
N THR A 435 15.22 -9.92 45.48
CA THR A 435 15.29 -10.85 46.61
C THR A 435 16.55 -11.70 46.56
N HIS A 436 16.97 -12.18 45.39
CA HIS A 436 18.22 -12.92 45.21
C HIS A 436 19.44 -12.08 45.62
N THR A 437 19.55 -10.85 45.10
CA THR A 437 20.63 -9.92 45.50
C THR A 437 20.60 -9.60 47.00
N LYS A 438 19.40 -9.49 47.60
CA LYS A 438 19.25 -9.28 49.05
C LYS A 438 19.73 -10.49 49.85
N ILE A 439 19.46 -11.71 49.40
CA ILE A 439 19.95 -12.96 50.00
C ILE A 439 21.48 -13.01 49.94
N ASP A 440 22.09 -12.69 48.80
CA ASP A 440 23.54 -12.66 48.64
C ASP A 440 24.20 -11.66 49.60
N ASN A 441 23.64 -10.46 49.71
CA ASN A 441 24.11 -9.44 50.64
C ASN A 441 23.98 -9.90 52.10
N MET A 442 22.85 -10.50 52.49
CA MET A 442 22.64 -11.05 53.83
C MET A 442 23.61 -12.19 54.15
N LYS A 443 23.91 -13.05 53.16
CA LYS A 443 24.90 -14.13 53.30
C LYS A 443 26.29 -13.57 53.54
N ALA A 444 26.70 -12.56 52.78
CA ALA A 444 27.99 -11.89 52.98
C ALA A 444 28.09 -11.24 54.37
N GLN A 445 27.00 -10.60 54.84
CA GLN A 445 26.92 -10.04 56.19
C GLN A 445 27.01 -11.11 57.29
N LEU A 446 26.36 -12.27 57.11
CA LEU A 446 26.45 -13.40 58.04
C LEU A 446 27.87 -13.93 58.15
N GLU A 447 28.57 -14.12 57.04
CA GLU A 447 29.96 -14.60 57.05
C GLU A 447 30.89 -13.59 57.74
N SER A 448 30.72 -12.29 57.46
CA SER A 448 31.48 -11.23 58.13
C SER A 448 31.23 -11.19 59.64
N LEU A 449 29.96 -11.28 60.07
CA LEU A 449 29.61 -11.25 61.49
C LEU A 449 30.06 -12.52 62.21
N ARG A 450 30.00 -13.69 61.55
CA ARG A 450 30.52 -14.95 62.08
C ARG A 450 32.03 -14.88 62.32
N ALA A 451 32.79 -14.33 61.37
CA ALA A 451 34.23 -14.13 61.54
C ALA A 451 34.56 -13.22 62.73
N ARG A 452 33.78 -12.14 62.91
CA ARG A 452 33.92 -11.23 64.07
C ARG A 452 33.59 -11.92 65.40
N ILE A 453 32.50 -12.69 65.45
CA ILE A 453 32.13 -13.46 66.64
C ILE A 453 33.24 -14.44 67.02
N GLU A 454 33.80 -15.17 66.05
CA GLU A 454 34.86 -16.14 66.33
C GLU A 454 36.15 -15.45 66.84
N SER A 455 36.50 -14.29 66.26
CA SER A 455 37.62 -13.48 66.74
C SER A 455 37.42 -12.95 68.16
N GLU A 456 36.22 -12.43 68.46
CA GLU A 456 35.92 -11.91 69.81
C GLU A 456 35.85 -13.06 70.82
N ARG A 457 35.36 -14.24 70.42
CA ARG A 457 35.30 -15.44 71.27
C ARG A 457 36.68 -15.89 71.76
N MET A 458 37.71 -15.77 70.92
CA MET A 458 39.09 -16.12 71.29
C MET A 458 39.72 -15.14 72.29
N THR A 459 39.19 -13.92 72.39
CA THR A 459 39.77 -12.81 73.16
C THR A 459 38.88 -12.37 74.33
N LEU A 460 37.72 -12.99 74.51
CA LEU A 460 36.70 -12.63 75.49
C LEU A 460 37.16 -12.88 76.93
N ASP A 461 37.18 -11.83 77.76
CA ASP A 461 37.31 -11.97 79.20
C ASP A 461 35.96 -12.34 79.83
N GLN A 462 35.86 -13.59 80.29
CA GLN A 462 34.65 -14.14 80.92
C GLN A 462 34.35 -13.55 82.30
N THR A 463 35.21 -12.69 82.83
CA THR A 463 34.97 -11.95 84.08
C THR A 463 34.48 -10.51 83.84
N ASN A 464 34.65 -10.00 82.61
CA ASN A 464 34.24 -8.66 82.23
C ASN A 464 32.79 -8.64 81.69
N GLN A 465 31.85 -8.23 82.54
CA GLN A 465 30.44 -8.19 82.18
C GLN A 465 30.13 -7.32 80.94
N PHE A 466 30.91 -6.27 80.69
CA PHE A 466 30.73 -5.42 79.51
C PHE A 466 31.07 -6.18 78.22
N GLU A 467 32.17 -6.93 78.20
CA GLU A 467 32.56 -7.74 77.04
C GLU A 467 31.58 -8.88 76.80
N ILE A 468 31.12 -9.54 77.87
CA ILE A 468 30.06 -10.56 77.79
C ILE A 468 28.79 -9.99 77.17
N ASN A 469 28.35 -8.81 77.61
CA ASN A 469 27.15 -8.16 77.07
C ASN A 469 27.31 -7.80 75.59
N ARG A 470 28.48 -7.29 75.19
CA ARG A 470 28.80 -6.96 73.79
C ARG A 470 28.86 -8.22 72.91
N PHE A 471 29.47 -9.30 73.39
CA PHE A 471 29.51 -10.58 72.71
C PHE A 471 28.10 -11.16 72.51
N ASN A 472 27.28 -11.16 73.57
CA ASN A 472 25.89 -11.60 73.51
C ASN A 472 25.04 -10.75 72.54
N ALA A 473 25.29 -9.44 72.45
CA ALA A 473 24.64 -8.59 71.46
C ALA A 473 25.00 -8.98 70.01
N MET A 474 26.27 -9.33 69.72
CA MET A 474 26.68 -9.82 68.40
C MET A 474 26.04 -11.17 68.06
N ILE A 475 25.92 -12.08 69.03
CA ILE A 475 25.19 -13.34 68.86
C ILE A 475 23.70 -13.07 68.58
N GLY A 476 23.10 -12.09 69.25
CA GLY A 476 21.71 -11.65 69.01
C GLY A 476 21.50 -11.08 67.61
N GLU A 477 22.43 -10.24 67.13
CA GLU A 477 22.45 -9.70 65.77
C GLU A 477 22.59 -10.82 64.73
N PHE A 478 23.51 -11.77 64.96
CA PHE A 478 23.72 -12.92 64.08
C PHE A 478 22.47 -13.79 63.97
N ASN A 479 21.84 -14.13 65.09
CA ASN A 479 20.61 -14.92 65.08
C ASN A 479 19.48 -14.18 64.35
N SER A 480 19.32 -12.88 64.59
CA SER A 480 18.31 -12.05 63.92
C SER A 480 18.53 -11.98 62.41
N LEU A 481 19.78 -11.79 61.97
CA LEU A 481 20.16 -11.77 60.56
C LEU A 481 20.00 -13.15 59.91
N ARG A 482 20.34 -14.23 60.62
CA ARG A 482 20.16 -15.61 60.16
C ARG A 482 18.69 -15.94 59.95
N ASP A 483 17.82 -15.52 60.88
CA ASP A 483 16.39 -15.73 60.75
C ASP A 483 15.80 -14.90 59.60
N ALA A 484 16.28 -13.67 59.40
CA ALA A 484 15.92 -12.85 58.24
C ALA A 484 16.39 -13.46 56.91
N TYR A 485 17.61 -14.00 56.87
CA TYR A 485 18.16 -14.73 55.73
C TYR A 485 17.33 -15.99 55.43
N ASN A 486 17.03 -16.80 56.44
CA ASN A 486 16.23 -18.02 56.29
C ASN A 486 14.81 -17.71 55.79
N ARG A 487 14.17 -16.65 56.30
CA ARG A 487 12.87 -16.16 55.79
C ARG A 487 12.98 -15.70 54.34
N ALA A 488 14.02 -14.93 53.99
CA ALA A 488 14.23 -14.48 52.62
C ALA A 488 14.45 -15.66 51.65
N VAL A 489 15.22 -16.66 52.06
CA VAL A 489 15.44 -17.91 51.31
C VAL A 489 14.16 -18.73 51.20
N SER A 490 13.36 -18.86 52.27
CA SER A 490 12.06 -19.54 52.21
C SER A 490 11.13 -18.84 51.22
N ASN A 491 10.97 -17.52 51.33
CA ASN A 491 10.15 -16.73 50.42
C ASN A 491 10.64 -16.80 48.97
N TYR A 492 11.97 -16.80 48.76
CA TYR A 492 12.56 -17.00 47.43
C TYR A 492 12.29 -18.39 46.88
N ASN A 493 12.42 -19.42 47.71
CA ASN A 493 12.17 -20.81 47.33
C ASN A 493 10.69 -21.07 47.09
N GLU A 494 9.79 -20.48 47.88
CA GLU A 494 8.34 -20.51 47.66
C GLU A 494 7.99 -19.80 46.34
N ALA A 495 8.47 -18.57 46.14
CA ALA A 495 8.28 -17.85 44.87
C ALA A 495 8.91 -18.56 43.65
N SER A 496 9.99 -19.31 43.85
CA SER A 496 10.65 -20.09 42.79
C SER A 496 10.03 -21.48 42.57
N ARG A 497 9.39 -22.07 43.59
CA ARG A 497 8.64 -23.34 43.49
C ARG A 497 7.24 -23.14 42.91
N ASP A 498 6.58 -22.04 43.30
CA ASP A 498 5.30 -21.61 42.74
C ASP A 498 5.45 -20.93 41.38
N GLY A 499 6.66 -20.43 41.06
CA GLY A 499 7.08 -20.05 39.72
C GLY A 499 7.27 -21.27 38.81
N GLN A 500 6.25 -22.13 38.68
CA GLN A 500 6.18 -23.05 37.56
C GLN A 500 6.12 -22.20 36.28
N TYR A 501 7.25 -22.09 35.59
CA TYR A 501 7.34 -21.42 34.30
C TYR A 501 6.42 -22.14 33.31
N ASN A 502 5.25 -21.56 33.07
CA ASN A 502 4.34 -22.05 32.05
C ASN A 502 4.88 -21.63 30.67
N MET A 503 5.70 -22.49 30.08
CA MET A 503 6.17 -22.36 28.71
C MET A 503 5.05 -22.74 27.74
N ARG A 504 4.46 -21.75 27.06
CA ARG A 504 3.41 -22.00 26.08
C ARG A 504 3.57 -21.06 24.89
N SER A 505 4.31 -21.50 23.87
CA SER A 505 4.02 -21.24 22.45
C SER A 505 5.31 -21.29 21.62
N ILE A 506 5.29 -22.15 20.61
CA ILE A 506 6.16 -22.06 19.44
C ILE A 506 5.23 -21.86 18.24
N VAL A 507 5.45 -20.79 17.48
CA VAL A 507 4.62 -20.47 16.32
C VAL A 507 5.38 -20.86 15.06
N SER A 508 4.81 -21.76 14.26
CA SER A 508 5.17 -21.90 12.84
C SER A 508 4.12 -21.19 11.99
N VAL A 509 4.61 -20.48 10.99
CA VAL A 509 3.81 -19.58 10.16
C VAL A 509 3.19 -20.33 8.98
N GLY A 510 1.85 -20.33 8.90
CA GLY A 510 1.06 -20.70 7.72
C GLY A 510 -0.12 -19.75 7.49
N GLY A 511 -0.82 -19.84 6.35
CA GLY A 511 -2.05 -19.11 6.02
C GLY A 511 -2.03 -18.38 4.66
N GLY A 512 -3.02 -17.52 4.40
CA GLY A 512 -3.17 -16.85 3.11
C GLY A 512 -4.26 -15.76 3.06
N ILE A 513 -4.48 -15.19 1.88
CA ILE A 513 -5.61 -14.28 1.61
C ILE A 513 -6.45 -14.86 0.48
N ASN A 514 -7.75 -14.99 0.70
CA ASN A 514 -8.69 -15.35 -0.34
C ASN A 514 -9.27 -14.06 -0.96
N LEU A 515 -9.27 -13.98 -2.28
CA LEU A 515 -9.82 -12.84 -3.02
C LEU A 515 -10.77 -13.30 -4.13
N ARG A 516 -11.25 -14.56 -4.07
CA ARG A 516 -12.11 -15.15 -5.11
C ARG A 516 -13.37 -14.30 -5.32
N PRO A 517 -13.69 -13.89 -6.58
CA PRO A 517 -14.83 -13.02 -6.85
C PRO A 517 -16.18 -13.55 -6.32
N LYS A 518 -16.38 -14.86 -6.33
CA LYS A 518 -17.60 -15.51 -5.84
C LYS A 518 -17.83 -15.34 -4.33
N ASP A 519 -16.78 -15.04 -3.57
CA ASP A 519 -16.84 -14.92 -2.11
C ASP A 519 -17.13 -13.48 -1.66
N PHE A 520 -17.22 -12.51 -2.59
CA PHE A 520 -17.61 -11.13 -2.27
C PHE A 520 -19.11 -11.03 -1.99
N ALA A 521 -19.49 -10.10 -1.11
CA ALA A 521 -20.89 -9.76 -0.93
C ALA A 521 -21.49 -9.15 -2.21
N LYS A 522 -22.77 -9.46 -2.44
CA LYS A 522 -23.56 -8.82 -3.50
C LYS A 522 -23.74 -7.33 -3.18
N SER A 523 -23.77 -6.50 -4.22
CA SER A 523 -24.05 -5.08 -4.08
C SER A 523 -25.44 -4.87 -3.46
N LEU A 524 -25.52 -3.95 -2.52
CA LEU A 524 -26.76 -3.58 -1.84
C LEU A 524 -27.56 -2.63 -2.74
N GLN A 525 -28.72 -3.08 -3.22
CA GLN A 525 -29.64 -2.21 -3.97
C GLN A 525 -30.26 -1.18 -3.03
N VAL A 526 -30.11 0.10 -3.35
CA VAL A 526 -30.64 1.23 -2.59
C VAL A 526 -31.34 2.21 -3.53
N PRO A 527 -32.37 2.94 -3.07
CA PRO A 527 -33.00 3.96 -3.90
C PRO A 527 -32.02 5.10 -4.20
N GLU A 528 -32.26 5.79 -5.31
CA GLU A 528 -31.50 6.98 -5.73
C GLU A 528 -31.50 8.10 -4.66
N SER A 529 -32.56 8.15 -3.84
CA SER A 529 -32.69 9.08 -2.70
C SER A 529 -31.85 8.69 -1.47
N SER A 530 -31.15 7.55 -1.50
CA SER A 530 -30.29 7.12 -0.41
C SER A 530 -29.25 8.20 -0.06
N PRO A 531 -29.04 8.51 1.24
CA PRO A 531 -28.05 9.52 1.65
C PRO A 531 -26.65 9.27 1.10
N LEU A 532 -26.25 7.99 0.93
CA LEU A 532 -24.95 7.63 0.35
C LEU A 532 -24.82 8.05 -1.11
N ILE A 533 -25.85 7.77 -1.92
CA ILE A 533 -25.89 8.12 -3.35
C ILE A 533 -25.96 9.64 -3.51
N GLN A 534 -26.85 10.29 -2.77
CA GLN A 534 -27.03 11.74 -2.80
C GLN A 534 -25.75 12.47 -2.37
N ARG A 535 -25.04 11.98 -1.36
CA ARG A 535 -23.75 12.54 -0.93
C ARG A 535 -22.75 12.59 -2.08
N ILE A 536 -22.57 11.48 -2.81
CA ILE A 536 -21.59 11.43 -3.90
C ILE A 536 -21.97 12.38 -5.03
N ARG A 537 -23.25 12.47 -5.38
CA ARG A 537 -23.72 13.34 -6.47
C ARG A 537 -23.70 14.83 -6.14
N SER A 538 -23.94 15.18 -4.88
CA SER A 538 -24.06 16.58 -4.44
C SER A 538 -22.77 17.16 -3.84
N SER A 539 -21.78 16.33 -3.50
CA SER A 539 -20.57 16.79 -2.82
C SER A 539 -19.59 17.50 -3.75
N ARG A 540 -19.22 18.73 -3.38
CA ARG A 540 -18.18 19.51 -4.05
C ARG A 540 -16.76 19.06 -3.70
N GLU A 541 -16.59 18.34 -2.58
CA GLU A 541 -15.29 17.81 -2.15
C GLU A 541 -14.94 16.51 -2.89
N VAL A 542 -15.91 15.87 -3.51
CA VAL A 542 -15.68 14.66 -4.30
C VAL A 542 -15.16 15.06 -5.68
N ILE A 543 -13.95 14.62 -5.98
CA ILE A 543 -13.35 14.72 -7.30
C ILE A 543 -14.02 13.69 -8.21
N ARG A 544 -14.44 14.13 -9.40
CA ARG A 544 -14.95 13.28 -10.49
C ARG A 544 -13.91 13.18 -11.61
N SER A 545 -13.77 12.02 -12.24
CA SER A 545 -13.08 11.93 -13.54
C SER A 545 -13.89 12.66 -14.60
N SER A 546 -13.28 13.49 -15.46
CA SER A 546 -14.02 14.10 -16.58
C SER A 546 -14.22 13.06 -17.69
N PRO A 547 -15.30 13.08 -18.49
CA PRO A 547 -15.44 12.25 -19.67
C PRO A 547 -14.90 12.96 -20.94
N LEU A 548 -14.45 14.21 -20.78
CA LEU A 548 -13.98 15.10 -21.83
C LEU A 548 -12.77 15.86 -21.32
N THR A 549 -11.59 15.25 -21.41
CA THR A 549 -10.38 16.03 -21.60
C THR A 549 -9.78 15.63 -22.95
N VAL A 550 -10.04 16.46 -23.97
CA VAL A 550 -9.01 16.78 -24.96
C VAL A 550 -7.91 17.47 -24.15
N ALA A 551 -7.06 16.67 -23.50
CA ALA A 551 -5.90 17.15 -22.80
C ALA A 551 -4.85 17.51 -23.84
N GLY A 552 -4.98 18.72 -24.38
CA GLY A 552 -3.80 19.54 -24.59
C GLY A 552 -3.04 19.54 -23.28
N THR A 553 -1.96 18.78 -23.24
CA THR A 553 -1.09 18.66 -22.09
C THR A 553 -0.72 20.07 -21.63
N THR A 554 -1.19 20.48 -20.46
CA THR A 554 -0.53 21.53 -19.67
C THR A 554 0.78 20.97 -19.15
N LYS A 555 1.74 20.74 -20.06
CA LYS A 555 3.15 20.73 -19.70
C LYS A 555 3.62 22.18 -19.67
N LYS A 556 3.91 22.67 -18.47
CA LYS A 556 4.75 23.84 -18.29
C LYS A 556 6.20 23.43 -18.64
N THR A 557 6.49 23.25 -19.92
CA THR A 557 7.89 23.07 -20.38
C THR A 557 8.45 24.45 -20.67
N VAL A 558 9.08 25.07 -19.68
CA VAL A 558 10.09 26.09 -19.99
C VAL A 558 11.28 25.32 -20.56
N LYS A 559 11.35 25.22 -21.88
CA LYS A 559 12.56 24.74 -22.55
C LYS A 559 13.57 25.90 -22.48
N ARG A 560 14.27 26.02 -21.35
CA ARG A 560 15.51 26.81 -21.31
C ARG A 560 16.57 26.02 -22.04
N ILE A 561 17.14 26.64 -23.05
CA ILE A 561 18.35 26.19 -23.70
C ILE A 561 19.47 26.51 -22.72
N ASN A 562 20.12 25.47 -22.23
CA ASN A 562 21.30 25.45 -21.37
C ASN A 562 21.13 25.95 -19.92
N GLU A 563 21.81 25.23 -19.03
CA GLU A 563 22.08 25.47 -17.60
C GLU A 563 21.08 24.90 -16.56
N GLU A 564 21.69 24.41 -15.49
CA GLU A 564 21.20 23.47 -14.47
C GLU A 564 19.88 23.90 -13.79
N ALA A 565 18.99 22.93 -13.60
CA ALA A 565 17.70 23.12 -12.97
C ALA A 565 17.85 23.22 -11.44
N VAL A 566 17.89 24.44 -10.91
CA VAL A 566 17.52 24.73 -9.52
C VAL A 566 15.99 24.71 -9.43
N SER A 567 15.44 23.84 -8.59
CA SER A 567 14.01 23.83 -8.27
C SER A 567 13.69 24.98 -7.33
N ASP A 568 13.22 26.10 -7.86
CA ASP A 568 12.70 27.18 -7.03
C ASP A 568 11.27 26.86 -6.55
N HIS A 569 11.14 26.77 -5.22
CA HIS A 569 9.89 26.65 -4.48
C HIS A 569 8.92 27.81 -4.82
N LEU A 570 7.62 27.51 -4.91
CA LEU A 570 6.55 28.52 -4.92
C LEU A 570 6.71 29.49 -3.72
N PRO A 571 6.41 30.80 -3.89
CA PRO A 571 6.80 31.81 -2.91
C PRO A 571 5.98 31.72 -1.61
N ARG A 572 6.68 32.01 -0.52
CA ARG A 572 6.26 32.19 0.88
C ARG A 572 5.05 33.14 1.02
N PRO A 573 4.31 33.10 2.15
CA PRO A 573 3.00 33.76 2.28
C PRO A 573 3.05 35.29 2.05
N TRP A 574 2.11 35.78 1.23
CA TRP A 574 1.82 37.22 1.08
C TRP A 574 1.16 37.75 2.35
N LYS A 575 1.64 38.87 2.88
CA LYS A 575 1.03 39.55 4.02
C LYS A 575 0.07 40.62 3.52
N PHE A 576 -1.19 40.55 3.92
CA PHE A 576 -2.18 41.59 3.65
C PHE A 576 -1.80 42.88 4.39
N GLU A 577 -1.87 44.02 3.70
CA GLU A 577 -1.56 45.32 4.29
C GLU A 577 -2.81 46.16 4.52
N THR A 578 -3.57 46.43 3.46
CA THR A 578 -4.65 47.43 3.52
C THR A 578 -5.77 47.09 2.56
N GLU A 579 -6.99 47.45 2.94
CA GLU A 579 -8.16 47.54 2.07
C GLU A 579 -8.77 48.93 2.19
N GLN A 580 -9.02 49.57 1.05
CA GLN A 580 -9.65 50.88 0.95
C GLN A 580 -10.85 50.77 0.03
N SER A 581 -11.99 51.29 0.48
CA SER A 581 -13.23 51.29 -0.29
C SER A 581 -13.69 52.73 -0.53
N THR A 582 -14.00 53.08 -1.77
CA THR A 582 -14.53 54.40 -2.15
C THR A 582 -15.69 54.21 -3.13
N GLY A 583 -16.91 54.33 -2.61
CA GLY A 583 -18.11 53.94 -3.36
C GLY A 583 -18.08 52.44 -3.67
N ASP A 584 -18.28 52.09 -4.94
CA ASP A 584 -18.28 50.69 -5.43
C ASP A 584 -16.88 50.16 -5.77
N LEU A 585 -15.83 50.96 -5.56
CA LEU A 585 -14.44 50.61 -5.84
C LEU A 585 -13.74 50.11 -4.57
N ILE A 586 -13.12 48.94 -4.64
CA ILE A 586 -12.35 48.31 -3.57
C ILE A 586 -10.90 48.16 -4.03
N LYS A 587 -9.95 48.67 -3.25
CA LYS A 587 -8.51 48.48 -3.47
C LYS A 587 -7.92 47.68 -2.32
N LYS A 588 -7.24 46.58 -2.62
CA LYS A 588 -6.55 45.71 -1.66
C LYS A 588 -5.07 45.66 -2.00
N ARG A 589 -4.21 45.67 -0.98
CA ARG A 589 -2.74 45.55 -1.13
C ARG A 589 -2.17 44.47 -0.23
N TRP A 590 -1.15 43.79 -0.76
CA TRP A 590 -0.36 42.80 -0.06
C TRP A 590 1.12 43.01 -0.34
N THR A 591 1.97 42.63 0.61
CA THR A 591 3.42 42.70 0.49
C THR A 591 4.09 41.39 0.90
N THR A 592 5.37 41.25 0.55
CA THR A 592 6.21 40.13 0.96
C THR A 592 7.48 40.66 1.61
N SER A 593 8.16 39.82 2.39
CA SER A 593 9.40 40.18 3.09
C SER A 593 10.55 40.63 2.16
N ASN A 594 10.43 40.43 0.84
CA ASN A 594 11.46 40.73 -0.15
C ASN A 594 11.08 41.92 -1.05
N HIS A 595 10.28 42.87 -0.54
CA HIS A 595 9.82 44.07 -1.25
C HIS A 595 8.93 43.80 -2.49
N GLY A 596 8.28 42.63 -2.54
CA GLY A 596 7.25 42.36 -3.55
C GLY A 596 5.92 42.97 -3.12
N ASN A 597 5.25 43.69 -4.02
CA ASN A 597 3.94 44.32 -3.80
C ASN A 597 2.89 43.76 -4.76
N MET A 598 1.70 43.48 -4.25
CA MET A 598 0.53 43.08 -5.03
C MET A 598 -0.63 44.01 -4.72
N GLY A 599 -1.30 44.50 -5.75
CA GLY A 599 -2.49 45.33 -5.68
C GLY A 599 -3.62 44.72 -6.49
N VAL A 600 -4.82 44.69 -5.91
CA VAL A 600 -6.08 44.39 -6.61
C VAL A 600 -6.98 45.60 -6.45
N GLU A 601 -7.49 46.11 -7.56
CA GLU A 601 -8.53 47.14 -7.59
C GLU A 601 -9.73 46.58 -8.34
N SER A 602 -10.92 46.60 -7.74
CA SER A 602 -12.13 46.08 -8.36
C SER A 602 -13.31 47.00 -8.13
N ASN A 603 -14.21 47.06 -9.10
CA ASN A 603 -15.48 47.75 -8.95
C ASN A 603 -16.62 46.78 -9.25
N SER A 604 -17.39 46.43 -8.22
CA SER A 604 -18.38 45.35 -8.26
C SER A 604 -19.55 45.64 -9.20
N LYS A 605 -19.95 46.91 -9.35
CA LYS A 605 -21.07 47.30 -10.22
C LYS A 605 -20.71 47.32 -11.69
N SER A 606 -19.54 47.87 -12.00
CA SER A 606 -19.08 47.87 -13.39
C SER A 606 -18.66 46.46 -13.80
N GLY A 607 -17.98 45.70 -12.93
CA GLY A 607 -17.25 44.48 -13.30
C GLY A 607 -15.79 44.74 -13.68
N TYR A 608 -15.29 45.94 -13.38
CA TYR A 608 -13.88 46.31 -13.56
C TYR A 608 -13.00 45.61 -12.55
N MET A 609 -11.86 45.12 -13.03
CA MET A 609 -10.83 44.55 -12.18
C MET A 609 -9.44 44.89 -12.73
N HIS A 610 -8.56 45.37 -11.86
CA HIS A 610 -7.18 45.65 -12.15
C HIS A 610 -6.30 44.93 -11.13
N TYR A 611 -5.31 44.23 -11.63
CA TYR A 611 -4.40 43.42 -10.85
C TYR A 611 -2.97 43.78 -11.22
N ARG A 612 -2.14 44.09 -10.23
CA ARG A 612 -0.74 44.38 -10.45
C ARG A 612 0.12 43.70 -9.40
N VAL A 613 1.14 42.99 -9.86
CA VAL A 613 2.20 42.42 -9.02
C VAL A 613 3.53 42.97 -9.45
N THR A 614 4.35 43.33 -8.48
CA THR A 614 5.75 43.74 -8.66
C THR A 614 6.60 42.93 -7.69
N ASN A 615 7.67 42.32 -8.16
CA ASN A 615 8.60 41.56 -7.33
C ASN A 615 9.99 41.57 -7.97
N LYS A 616 11.00 42.11 -7.26
CA LYS A 616 12.42 42.12 -7.68
C LYS A 616 12.65 42.52 -9.16
N GLY A 617 12.08 43.65 -9.59
CA GLY A 617 12.23 44.16 -10.96
C GLY A 617 11.31 43.52 -12.00
N TYR A 618 10.60 42.45 -11.66
CA TYR A 618 9.54 41.88 -12.50
C TYR A 618 8.20 42.52 -12.15
N PHE A 619 7.40 42.83 -13.17
CA PHE A 619 6.01 43.22 -12.96
C PHE A 619 5.08 42.42 -13.87
N SER A 620 3.85 42.22 -13.39
CA SER A 620 2.73 41.69 -14.16
C SER A 620 1.52 42.53 -13.84
N GLU A 621 0.86 43.03 -14.87
CA GLU A 621 -0.30 43.90 -14.77
C GLU A 621 -1.40 43.38 -15.68
N MET A 622 -2.62 43.33 -15.15
CA MET A 622 -3.81 42.87 -15.86
C MET A 622 -4.97 43.84 -15.60
N THR A 623 -5.60 44.31 -16.68
CA THR A 623 -6.81 45.14 -16.61
C THR A 623 -7.96 44.46 -17.32
N MET A 624 -9.06 44.29 -16.61
CA MET A 624 -10.34 43.81 -17.12
C MET A 624 -11.34 44.97 -17.12
N LYS A 625 -11.80 45.36 -18.32
CA LYS A 625 -12.85 46.38 -18.46
C LYS A 625 -14.17 45.69 -18.82
N PRO A 626 -15.23 45.89 -18.03
CA PRO A 626 -16.50 45.21 -18.23
C PRO A 626 -17.22 45.74 -19.48
N GLY A 627 -17.98 44.86 -20.13
CA GLY A 627 -18.64 45.15 -21.40
C GLY A 627 -17.74 45.02 -22.64
N ARG A 628 -16.41 44.95 -22.46
CA ARG A 628 -15.48 44.55 -23.52
C ARG A 628 -15.09 43.09 -23.29
N LYS A 629 -15.10 42.30 -24.36
CA LYS A 629 -14.50 40.96 -24.36
C LYS A 629 -12.97 41.05 -24.35
N GLU A 630 -12.36 42.01 -23.67
CA GLU A 630 -10.92 42.30 -23.74
C GLU A 630 -10.26 42.31 -22.36
N VAL A 631 -9.11 41.65 -22.25
CA VAL A 631 -8.19 41.72 -21.11
C VAL A 631 -6.87 42.30 -21.61
N LEU A 632 -6.37 43.34 -20.95
CA LEU A 632 -5.05 43.92 -21.21
C LEU A 632 -4.05 43.30 -20.26
N VAL A 633 -2.95 42.74 -20.77
CA VAL A 633 -1.86 42.19 -19.95
C VAL A 633 -0.53 42.82 -20.34
N ALA A 634 0.23 43.28 -19.35
CA ALA A 634 1.60 43.78 -19.52
C ALA A 634 2.53 43.07 -18.52
N THR A 635 3.73 42.70 -18.94
CA THR A 635 4.73 42.09 -18.04
C THR A 635 6.13 42.67 -18.30
N SER A 636 7.04 42.55 -17.35
CA SER A 636 8.43 43.01 -17.55
C SER A 636 9.16 42.32 -18.70
N GLY A 637 8.72 41.13 -19.13
CA GLY A 637 9.25 40.43 -20.32
C GLY A 637 8.59 40.83 -21.64
N TYR A 638 7.46 41.56 -21.58
CA TYR A 638 6.69 42.05 -22.72
C TYR A 638 6.08 43.42 -22.34
N PRO A 639 6.84 44.52 -22.47
CA PRO A 639 6.47 45.83 -21.94
C PRO A 639 5.37 46.55 -22.74
N TYR A 640 4.90 45.96 -23.84
CA TYR A 640 3.80 46.48 -24.65
C TYR A 640 2.48 45.80 -24.27
N GLU A 641 1.38 46.56 -24.29
CA GLU A 641 0.03 46.07 -23.95
C GLU A 641 -0.39 44.94 -24.87
N ILE A 642 -0.64 43.76 -24.30
CA ILE A 642 -1.21 42.63 -25.04
C ILE A 642 -2.72 42.63 -24.81
N VAL A 643 -3.50 42.89 -25.86
CA VAL A 643 -4.96 42.80 -25.84
C VAL A 643 -5.37 41.36 -26.14
N ALA A 644 -5.99 40.69 -25.16
CA ALA A 644 -6.57 39.36 -25.34
C ALA A 644 -8.10 39.47 -25.41
N THR A 645 -8.71 38.99 -26.50
CA THR A 645 -10.17 39.01 -26.68
C THR A 645 -10.82 37.64 -26.38
N GLY A 646 -11.85 37.56 -25.52
CA GLY A 646 -12.55 36.31 -25.17
C GLY A 646 -13.80 36.47 -24.30
N ASP A 647 -14.59 35.40 -24.16
CA ASP A 647 -15.70 35.32 -23.18
C ASP A 647 -15.17 34.87 -21.82
N PHE A 648 -15.07 35.82 -20.88
CA PHE A 648 -14.42 35.64 -19.59
C PHE A 648 -15.38 35.29 -18.45
N SER A 649 -16.66 35.07 -18.75
CA SER A 649 -17.70 34.76 -17.76
C SER A 649 -17.58 33.38 -17.10
N GLN A 650 -16.67 32.51 -17.58
CA GLN A 650 -16.58 31.10 -17.16
C GLN A 650 -15.25 30.67 -16.53
N GLY A 651 -14.44 31.59 -16.00
CA GLY A 651 -13.21 31.23 -15.27
C GLY A 651 -12.18 30.44 -16.09
N LYS A 652 -12.05 30.75 -17.39
CA LYS A 652 -11.10 30.09 -18.31
C LYS A 652 -9.75 30.81 -18.35
N THR A 653 -8.68 30.03 -18.53
CA THR A 653 -7.29 30.49 -18.70
C THR A 653 -7.10 31.37 -19.93
N ILE A 654 -6.34 32.46 -19.80
CA ILE A 654 -5.91 33.33 -20.90
C ILE A 654 -4.62 32.76 -21.51
N VAL A 655 -4.64 32.45 -22.80
CA VAL A 655 -3.45 31.99 -23.56
C VAL A 655 -2.92 33.17 -24.38
N LEU A 656 -1.76 33.70 -24.02
CA LEU A 656 -1.06 34.72 -24.80
C LEU A 656 -0.22 34.03 -25.88
N ARG A 657 -0.52 34.27 -27.17
CA ARG A 657 0.29 33.80 -28.30
C ARG A 657 1.02 34.98 -28.92
N LYS A 658 2.33 34.84 -29.14
CA LYS A 658 3.09 35.76 -30.00
C LYS A 658 2.59 35.57 -31.44
N ASP A 659 1.87 36.56 -31.98
CA ASP A 659 1.41 36.49 -33.36
C ASP A 659 2.56 36.79 -34.33
N LYS A 660 3.01 35.78 -35.07
CA LYS A 660 4.07 35.92 -36.09
C LYS A 660 3.65 36.81 -37.26
N LYS A 661 2.35 37.13 -37.43
CA LYS A 661 1.91 38.06 -38.48
C LYS A 661 2.35 39.50 -38.24
N ILE A 662 2.47 39.93 -36.97
CA ILE A 662 2.93 41.28 -36.62
C ILE A 662 4.42 41.41 -36.96
N GLU A 663 5.21 40.35 -36.77
CA GLU A 663 6.64 40.32 -37.11
C GLU A 663 6.88 40.49 -38.62
N ARG A 664 6.00 39.96 -39.49
CA ARG A 664 6.09 40.18 -40.95
C ARG A 664 5.65 41.58 -41.40
N GLN A 665 4.69 42.20 -40.73
CA GLN A 665 4.30 43.59 -41.03
C GLN A 665 5.35 44.61 -40.55
N ILE A 666 6.11 44.27 -39.50
CA ILE A 666 7.21 45.10 -38.99
C ILE A 666 8.49 44.88 -39.83
N LEU A 667 8.82 43.64 -40.20
CA LEU A 667 9.97 43.35 -41.08
C LEU A 667 9.80 43.88 -42.51
N GLN A 668 8.59 44.20 -42.97
CA GLN A 668 8.35 44.92 -44.24
C GLN A 668 8.35 46.45 -44.10
N ARG A 669 8.25 46.98 -42.87
CA ARG A 669 8.37 48.42 -42.61
C ARG A 669 9.81 48.87 -42.37
N ASP A 670 10.67 48.01 -41.84
CA ASP A 670 12.04 48.37 -41.43
C ASP A 670 13.13 48.23 -42.53
N THR A 671 12.79 47.86 -43.76
CA THR A 671 13.76 47.81 -44.87
C THR A 671 13.87 49.10 -45.70
N ASN A 672 13.21 50.19 -45.28
CA ASN A 672 13.13 51.43 -46.06
C ASN A 672 13.83 52.65 -45.43
N ASP A 673 14.80 52.46 -44.54
CA ASP A 673 15.71 53.56 -44.16
C ASP A 673 17.14 53.07 -43.96
N THR A 674 18.01 53.44 -44.89
CA THR A 674 19.47 53.49 -44.68
C THR A 674 19.80 54.90 -44.20
N PRO A 675 20.79 55.12 -43.31
CA PRO A 675 22.11 55.42 -43.85
C PRO A 675 23.32 54.93 -43.02
N GLN A 676 24.29 54.40 -43.78
CA GLN A 676 25.73 54.67 -43.74
C GLN A 676 26.64 54.37 -42.52
N ARG A 677 27.71 53.65 -42.88
CA ARG A 677 29.13 53.76 -42.49
C ARG A 677 29.59 53.15 -41.15
N ALA A 678 30.30 52.03 -41.28
CA ALA A 678 31.74 51.98 -40.98
C ALA A 678 32.41 50.78 -41.71
N LYS A 679 33.47 51.09 -42.45
CA LYS A 679 34.43 50.15 -43.06
C LYS A 679 35.17 49.37 -41.97
N TRP A 680 35.46 48.08 -42.20
CA TRP A 680 36.80 47.49 -42.06
C TRP A 680 36.96 46.31 -43.03
N VAL A 681 38.19 46.13 -43.49
CA VAL A 681 38.62 45.45 -44.72
C VAL A 681 39.14 44.03 -44.43
N ARG A 682 38.87 43.12 -45.37
CA ARG A 682 39.54 41.86 -45.79
C ARG A 682 40.66 41.25 -44.92
N SER A 683 40.54 39.93 -44.69
CA SER A 683 41.38 38.83 -45.25
C SER A 683 41.12 37.57 -44.38
N GLY A 684 41.00 36.32 -44.81
CA GLY A 684 41.11 35.61 -46.09
C GLY A 684 41.26 34.09 -45.78
N LYS A 685 40.73 33.23 -46.66
CA LYS A 685 41.03 31.78 -46.90
C LYS A 685 40.78 30.77 -45.74
N ARG A 686 39.92 29.76 -46.01
CA ARG A 686 40.20 28.31 -46.27
C ARG A 686 40.91 27.61 -45.09
N GLU A 687 40.46 26.48 -44.57
CA GLU A 687 39.69 25.35 -45.13
C GLU A 687 38.41 25.02 -44.38
#